data_AF-A0AAD3NBK8-F1
#
_entry.id   AF-A0AAD3NBK8-F1
#
_cell.length_a   1.000
_cell.length_b   1.000
_cell.length_c   1.000
_cell.angle_alpha   90.00
_cell.angle_beta   90.00
_cell.angle_gamma   90.00
#
_symmetry.space_group_name_H-M   'P 1'
#
loop_
_entity.id
_entity.type
_entity.pdbx_description
1 polymer ?
#
loop_
_entity_poly.entity_id
_entity_poly.type
_entity_poly.pdbx_seq_one_letter_code
_entity_poly.pdbx_strand_id
1 'polypeptide(L)'
;MEKRSEESLTFSVRVFTLQEEVMAEEEHMETHKKEVQVQEEVRREQQVSVYRQGAEQELTLLLTTGLEAQQLTVQDGNRASVFQFTVSKEMDCCQVGGQSFLLSIDKLSLLLQFKSPADMKNFQQLLKRGNDEETMKVCTEKDMRGSEDAESQALSRRHPTTWTEKSPTQVYQFHSCLSQQRSLLQDYLRTTTYQRAILVNETDFKDKVVLDVCCGSGILSFFAVQAGATRVYAVESSPMAKYTKILVQSNSLSERIRVLEGEVEDVSCPDMVDIIISEPIGYMLLNERLMESFLYARKWLKPNGLMFPSCGDIHLAPFSDEQLYFEHYAQASFWQQRSFYGVNLSALHSAAVDEFFRQPIVDTFDVQILMARSVKHCINFMEAKEEDLHRMEIPFMFTLLQSGLVHGLAFWFDVAYLGSKSAVWLSTAPTEPLTRWYQVRCLFQTPLFAKLGQTLSGTVLLVANNRQSYDIHITATVDQSGFRSGNILDLKNPFFSISEEYFCFISSKDSCKTAFKKALLDLIQALHVMLATGAAVTTALAQVDREKIYQWINELSSPETRENALLELSKKRESVPDLAPMLWHSCGTIAALLQEIVNIYPSINPPTLTAHQSNRVCNALALLQCVASHPETRSAFLAAHIPLFLYPFLHTVSKTRPFEYLRLTSLGVIGALVKTDEQEVINFLLTTEIIPLCLRIMESGSELSKTVATFILQKILLDDTGLAYICQTYERFSHVAMILGKMVLQLSKEPSARLLKHVVRCYLRLSDNSRAREALRQCLPDQLKDTTFAQVLKDDTTTKRWLAQLVKNLQEGQVTDPRGIPLPPQ
;
A
#
# COMPACT_ATOMS: atom_id res chain seq x y z
N MET A 1 23.81 19.06 52.33
CA MET A 1 23.26 19.99 51.31
C MET A 1 24.41 20.42 50.41
N GLU A 2 24.75 19.58 49.44
CA GLU A 2 25.64 19.98 48.34
C GLU A 2 24.78 20.64 47.26
N LYS A 3 25.09 21.89 46.92
CA LYS A 3 24.49 22.58 45.76
C LYS A 3 24.91 21.81 44.51
N ARG A 4 23.99 21.09 43.86
CA ARG A 4 24.17 20.68 42.46
C ARG A 4 24.30 21.96 41.63
N SER A 5 25.44 22.13 40.96
CA SER A 5 25.67 23.23 40.02
C SER A 5 24.81 23.04 38.78
N GLU A 6 24.08 24.08 38.35
CA GLU A 6 23.41 24.12 37.05
C GLU A 6 24.47 24.01 35.94
N GLU A 7 24.39 22.97 35.11
CA GLU A 7 25.21 22.86 33.90
C GLU A 7 24.55 23.69 32.78
N SER A 8 25.19 24.81 32.42
CA SER A 8 24.84 25.61 31.24
C SER A 8 25.87 25.38 30.14
N LEU A 9 25.43 24.86 29.00
CA LEU A 9 26.29 24.63 27.83
C LEU A 9 25.90 25.58 26.70
N THR A 10 26.93 26.10 26.03
CA THR A 10 26.80 27.21 25.09
C THR A 10 27.29 26.80 23.71
N PHE A 11 26.44 26.94 22.69
CA PHE A 11 26.76 26.66 21.30
C PHE A 11 26.59 27.92 20.45
N SER A 12 27.47 28.14 19.48
CA SER A 12 27.29 29.19 18.47
C SER A 12 26.50 28.62 17.30
N VAL A 13 25.36 29.24 16.98
CA VAL A 13 24.42 28.77 15.96
C VAL A 13 23.91 29.91 15.08
N ARG A 14 23.55 29.58 13.84
CA ARG A 14 22.67 30.42 13.01
C ARG A 14 21.26 29.85 13.06
N VAL A 15 20.25 30.71 13.19
CA VAL A 15 18.85 30.28 13.36
C VAL A 15 18.02 30.75 12.17
N PHE A 16 17.30 29.83 11.53
CA PHE A 16 16.37 30.13 10.44
C PHE A 16 14.95 29.79 10.88
N THR A 17 14.00 30.67 10.59
CA THR A 17 12.56 30.43 10.82
C THR A 17 11.93 29.95 9.52
N LEU A 18 11.16 28.87 9.58
CA LEU A 18 10.37 28.35 8.46
C LEU A 18 8.90 28.70 8.74
N GLN A 19 8.38 29.77 8.11
CA GLN A 19 6.95 30.09 8.17
C GLN A 19 6.22 29.58 6.91
N GLU A 20 5.08 28.94 7.10
CA GLU A 20 4.08 28.70 6.04
C GLU A 20 3.28 29.99 5.80
N GLU A 21 3.31 30.53 4.59
CA GLU A 21 2.37 31.60 4.19
C GLU A 21 0.98 30.98 3.98
N VAL A 22 0.09 31.17 4.95
CA VAL A 22 -1.34 30.86 4.80
C VAL A 22 -2.00 32.01 4.03
N MET A 23 -2.36 31.76 2.77
CA MET A 23 -3.26 32.64 2.02
C MET A 23 -4.65 32.56 2.63
N ALA A 24 -5.07 33.61 3.34
CA ALA A 24 -6.45 33.79 3.75
C ALA A 24 -7.27 34.29 2.55
N GLU A 25 -8.37 33.59 2.24
CA GLU A 25 -9.40 34.06 1.32
C GLU A 25 -10.13 35.24 1.97
N GLU A 26 -9.93 36.46 1.45
CA GLU A 26 -10.75 37.62 1.79
C GLU A 26 -12.01 37.64 0.91
N GLU A 27 -13.16 37.34 1.52
CA GLU A 27 -14.48 37.67 0.98
C GLU A 27 -14.68 39.21 1.01
N HIS A 28 -14.89 39.80 -0.16
CA HIS A 28 -15.42 41.16 -0.28
C HIS A 28 -16.92 41.18 0.03
N MET A 29 -17.33 41.89 1.08
CA MET A 29 -18.64 42.55 1.10
C MET A 29 -18.53 43.95 1.71
N GLU A 30 -18.76 44.95 0.87
CA GLU A 30 -18.88 46.36 1.22
C GLU A 30 -20.14 46.60 2.09
N THR A 31 -20.01 47.19 3.28
CA THR A 31 -20.55 48.52 3.64
C THR A 31 -20.70 48.77 5.16
N HIS A 32 -20.43 50.02 5.55
CA HIS A 32 -20.89 50.78 6.73
C HIS A 32 -20.19 50.67 8.12
N LYS A 33 -19.21 51.58 8.29
CA LYS A 33 -19.03 52.61 9.35
C LYS A 33 -19.48 52.37 10.82
N LYS A 34 -18.49 52.63 11.71
CA LYS A 34 -18.50 53.26 13.06
C LYS A 34 -18.91 52.40 14.28
N GLU A 35 -17.95 52.08 15.16
CA GLU A 35 -17.79 52.70 16.51
C GLU A 35 -16.62 52.09 17.33
N VAL A 36 -15.76 53.00 17.78
CA VAL A 36 -14.80 53.09 18.90
C VAL A 36 -14.94 52.09 20.07
N GLN A 37 -13.87 51.28 20.26
CA GLN A 37 -12.99 51.21 21.44
C GLN A 37 -13.47 50.62 22.80
N VAL A 38 -12.53 49.89 23.42
CA VAL A 38 -12.37 49.47 24.83
C VAL A 38 -12.88 48.08 25.22
N GLN A 39 -11.98 47.09 25.13
CA GLN A 39 -11.62 46.22 26.27
C GLN A 39 -10.29 45.50 25.95
N GLU A 40 -9.20 46.20 26.25
CA GLU A 40 -7.89 45.62 26.48
C GLU A 40 -7.77 45.33 27.99
N GLU A 41 -6.95 44.32 28.34
CA GLU A 41 -6.65 43.81 29.69
C GLU A 41 -7.62 42.76 30.26
N VAL A 42 -7.39 41.50 29.91
CA VAL A 42 -6.77 40.46 30.78
C VAL A 42 -6.68 39.16 29.96
N ARG A 43 -5.49 38.88 29.43
CA ARG A 43 -4.90 37.54 29.17
C ARG A 43 -3.54 37.73 28.48
N ARG A 44 -2.62 38.32 29.23
CA ARG A 44 -1.18 38.14 29.00
C ARG A 44 -0.81 36.79 29.58
N GLU A 45 -0.49 35.82 28.74
CA GLU A 45 0.55 34.82 28.97
C GLU A 45 0.78 34.03 27.67
N GLN A 46 2.03 34.05 27.21
CA GLN A 46 2.60 33.31 26.06
C GLN A 46 2.19 33.71 24.63
N GLN A 47 2.36 34.99 24.27
CA GLN A 47 2.56 35.37 22.86
C GLN A 47 4.05 35.66 22.64
N VAL A 48 4.75 34.77 21.92
CA VAL A 48 6.11 35.00 21.44
C VAL A 48 6.05 35.94 20.24
N SER A 49 6.46 37.19 20.45
CA SER A 49 6.64 38.18 19.38
C SER A 49 7.90 37.89 18.57
N VAL A 50 7.75 37.39 17.34
CA VAL A 50 8.87 37.15 16.42
C VAL A 50 9.23 38.46 15.71
N TYR A 51 10.34 39.09 16.10
CA TYR A 51 10.96 40.17 15.32
C TYR A 51 11.60 39.59 14.05
N ARG A 52 11.35 40.20 12.89
CA ARG A 52 12.11 39.96 11.65
C ARG A 52 13.56 40.42 11.87
N GLN A 53 14.46 39.52 12.26
CA GLN A 53 15.90 39.75 12.28
C GLN A 53 16.54 39.22 11.00
N GLY A 54 17.52 39.97 10.48
CA GLY A 54 18.22 39.65 9.23
C GLY A 54 18.92 38.30 9.27
N ALA A 55 18.84 37.57 8.17
CA ALA A 55 19.15 36.13 8.05
C ALA A 55 20.64 35.71 8.26
N GLU A 56 21.50 36.53 8.90
CA GLU A 56 22.95 36.26 8.97
C GLU A 56 23.64 36.60 10.31
N GLN A 57 22.93 36.75 11.44
CA GLN A 57 23.59 36.96 12.74
C GLN A 57 23.91 35.63 13.46
N GLU A 58 25.16 35.47 13.92
CA GLU A 58 25.54 34.38 14.83
C GLU A 58 24.89 34.61 16.20
N LEU A 59 24.11 33.64 16.63
CA LEU A 59 23.39 33.63 17.91
C LEU A 59 24.00 32.58 18.84
N THR A 60 23.78 32.78 20.13
CA THR A 60 24.30 31.90 21.18
C THR A 60 23.17 31.03 21.71
N LEU A 61 23.23 29.73 21.45
CA LEU A 61 22.32 28.74 21.99
C LEU A 61 22.80 28.28 23.37
N LEU A 62 22.02 28.51 24.40
CA LEU A 62 22.26 28.06 25.75
C LEU A 62 21.31 26.89 26.06
N LEU A 63 21.86 25.74 26.44
CA LEU A 63 21.10 24.63 26.99
C LEU A 63 21.35 24.57 28.49
N THR A 64 20.32 24.85 29.27
CA THR A 64 20.34 24.81 30.74
C THR A 64 19.54 23.61 31.21
N THR A 65 20.17 22.75 32.00
CA THR A 65 19.51 21.58 32.58
C THR A 65 19.17 21.88 34.04
N GLY A 66 17.89 22.16 34.32
CA GLY A 66 17.38 22.44 35.67
C GLY A 66 16.86 21.18 36.37
N LEU A 67 16.49 21.30 37.66
CA LEU A 67 15.96 20.18 38.47
C LEU A 67 14.60 19.64 38.00
N GLU A 68 13.82 20.43 37.26
CA GLU A 68 12.45 20.08 36.83
C GLU A 68 12.28 19.97 35.31
N ALA A 69 13.07 20.71 34.51
CA ALA A 69 13.01 20.65 33.05
C ALA A 69 14.30 21.15 32.38
N GLN A 70 14.57 20.65 31.16
CA GLN A 70 15.62 21.17 30.29
C GLN A 70 15.08 22.39 29.53
N GLN A 71 15.82 23.49 29.53
CA GLN A 71 15.45 24.70 28.81
C GLN A 71 16.51 25.09 27.79
N LEU A 72 16.04 25.52 26.63
CA LEU A 72 16.86 25.98 25.54
C LEU A 72 16.57 27.46 25.28
N THR A 73 17.62 28.28 25.34
CA THR A 73 17.56 29.73 25.24
C THR A 73 18.50 30.19 24.12
N VAL A 74 17.99 30.89 23.11
CA VAL A 74 18.78 31.53 22.06
C VAL A 74 19.01 32.99 22.45
N GLN A 75 20.26 33.44 22.48
CA GLN A 75 20.66 34.80 22.85
C GLN A 75 21.36 35.52 21.69
N ASP A 76 21.17 36.84 21.60
CA ASP A 76 21.89 37.70 20.67
C ASP A 76 23.28 38.13 21.18
N GLY A 77 24.01 38.91 20.37
CA GLY A 77 25.34 39.41 20.71
C GLY A 77 25.42 40.29 21.97
N ASN A 78 24.28 40.80 22.47
CA ASN A 78 24.18 41.56 23.71
C ASN A 78 23.72 40.70 24.91
N ARG A 79 23.65 39.37 24.74
CA ARG A 79 23.11 38.40 25.70
C ARG A 79 21.62 38.60 26.01
N ALA A 80 20.88 39.31 25.16
CA ALA A 80 19.44 39.38 25.28
C ALA A 80 18.83 38.08 24.73
N SER A 81 17.86 37.51 25.46
CA SER A 81 17.16 36.31 25.02
C SER A 81 16.26 36.63 23.82
N VAL A 82 16.54 36.00 22.68
CA VAL A 82 15.77 36.12 21.44
C VAL A 82 14.59 35.13 21.46
N PHE A 83 14.82 33.89 21.89
CA PHE A 83 13.78 32.87 22.07
C PHE A 83 14.15 31.93 23.22
N GLN A 84 13.17 31.48 24.00
CA GLN A 84 13.35 30.50 25.07
C GLN A 84 12.21 29.49 25.02
N PHE A 85 12.54 28.20 25.06
CA PHE A 85 11.55 27.13 25.12
C PHE A 85 11.98 26.03 26.08
N THR A 86 10.99 25.36 26.66
CA THR A 86 11.19 24.20 27.53
C THR A 86 11.15 22.95 26.66
N VAL A 87 12.17 22.11 26.77
CA VAL A 87 12.23 20.83 26.03
C VAL A 87 11.14 19.91 26.59
N SER A 88 10.19 19.52 25.74
CA SER A 88 9.06 18.64 26.10
C SER A 88 9.03 17.40 25.20
N LYS A 89 8.27 16.36 25.59
CA LYS A 89 8.08 15.14 24.79
C LYS A 89 7.30 15.36 23.49
N GLU A 90 6.68 16.52 23.32
CA GLU A 90 5.88 16.91 22.15
C GLU A 90 6.71 17.68 21.12
N MET A 91 7.97 17.99 21.44
CA MET A 91 8.88 18.69 20.56
C MET A 91 9.46 17.73 19.51
N ASP A 92 9.11 17.95 18.25
CA ASP A 92 9.70 17.22 17.14
C ASP A 92 11.09 17.79 16.83
N CYS A 93 12.08 16.91 16.76
CA CYS A 93 13.43 17.31 16.36
C CYS A 93 14.05 16.31 15.39
N CYS A 94 14.72 16.82 14.37
CA CYS A 94 15.45 15.97 13.43
C CYS A 94 16.77 16.62 13.01
N GLN A 95 17.78 15.78 12.76
CA GLN A 95 19.02 16.25 12.19
C GLN A 95 18.81 16.58 10.71
N VAL A 96 19.24 17.76 10.27
CA VAL A 96 19.18 18.20 8.89
C VAL A 96 20.61 18.43 8.39
N GLY A 97 21.14 17.48 7.61
CA GLY A 97 22.53 17.52 7.15
C GLY A 97 23.58 17.29 8.27
N GLY A 98 24.85 17.55 7.98
CA GLY A 98 25.96 17.23 8.89
C GLY A 98 26.20 18.24 10.03
N GLN A 99 25.56 19.41 9.99
CA GLN A 99 25.80 20.53 10.91
C GLN A 99 24.52 21.25 11.33
N SER A 100 23.33 20.83 10.88
CA SER A 100 22.07 21.52 11.21
C SER A 100 21.09 20.58 11.90
N PHE A 101 20.19 21.18 12.66
CA PHE A 101 19.25 20.50 13.53
C PHE A 101 17.93 21.27 13.50
N LEU A 102 16.87 20.64 13.04
CA LEU A 102 15.53 21.22 12.96
C LEU A 102 14.77 20.93 14.25
N LEU A 103 14.15 21.96 14.80
CA LEU A 103 13.33 21.93 15.99
C LEU A 103 11.95 22.46 15.62
N SER A 104 10.92 21.64 15.78
CA SER A 104 9.53 22.00 15.52
C SER A 104 8.77 21.97 16.84
N ILE A 105 8.23 23.13 17.22
CA ILE A 105 7.37 23.29 18.39
C ILE A 105 6.08 23.95 17.90
N ASP A 106 4.98 23.23 17.98
CA ASP A 106 3.67 23.64 17.45
C ASP A 106 3.74 24.12 15.99
N LYS A 107 3.52 25.42 15.76
CA LYS A 107 3.52 26.07 14.43
C LYS A 107 4.87 26.73 14.10
N LEU A 108 5.85 26.65 14.99
CA LEU A 108 7.16 27.26 14.82
C LEU A 108 8.20 26.19 14.50
N SER A 109 8.77 26.25 13.31
CA SER A 109 9.90 25.41 12.92
C SER A 109 11.17 26.24 12.82
N LEU A 110 12.18 25.88 13.62
CA LEU A 110 13.47 26.53 13.73
C LEU A 110 14.57 25.60 13.24
N LEU A 111 15.33 26.02 12.24
CA LEU A 111 16.53 25.32 11.80
C LEU A 111 17.75 25.95 12.48
N LEU A 112 18.42 25.18 13.34
CA LEU A 112 19.68 25.57 13.99
C LEU A 112 20.85 25.03 13.18
N GLN A 113 21.74 25.89 12.71
CA GLN A 113 22.99 25.50 12.07
C GLN A 113 24.16 25.72 13.02
N PHE A 114 24.83 24.65 13.43
CA PHE A 114 25.96 24.65 14.35
C PHE A 114 27.27 24.91 13.62
N LYS A 115 28.22 25.56 14.31
CA LYS A 115 29.54 25.89 13.76
C LYS A 115 30.37 24.67 13.38
N SER A 116 30.19 23.54 14.09
CA SER A 116 30.87 22.29 13.77
C SER A 116 29.95 21.07 13.91
N PRO A 117 30.23 19.96 13.17
CA PRO A 117 29.48 18.71 13.31
C PRO A 117 29.62 18.09 14.71
N ALA A 118 30.73 18.36 15.39
CA ALA A 118 30.98 17.91 16.75
C ALA A 118 30.03 18.62 17.74
N ASP A 119 29.84 19.93 17.58
CA ASP A 119 28.91 20.70 18.41
C ASP A 119 27.47 20.23 18.23
N MET A 120 27.06 19.95 17.00
CA MET A 120 25.74 19.39 16.70
C MET A 120 25.56 17.99 17.32
N LYS A 121 26.57 17.11 17.23
CA LYS A 121 26.51 15.77 17.84
C LYS A 121 26.45 15.85 19.37
N ASN A 122 27.23 16.75 19.98
CA ASN A 122 27.20 16.98 21.42
C ASN A 122 25.83 17.50 21.86
N PHE A 123 25.28 18.48 21.14
CA PHE A 123 23.93 18.99 21.39
C PHE A 123 22.87 17.88 21.29
N GLN A 124 22.92 17.04 20.26
CA GLN A 124 21.99 15.92 20.07
C GLN A 124 22.07 14.87 21.19
N GLN A 125 23.28 14.55 21.67
CA GLN A 125 23.47 13.62 22.79
C GLN A 125 22.92 14.20 24.10
N LEU A 126 23.09 15.50 24.33
CA LEU A 126 22.60 16.19 25.53
C LEU A 126 21.08 16.33 25.56
N LEU A 127 20.46 16.58 24.40
CA LEU A 127 19.00 16.62 24.27
C LEU A 127 18.36 15.25 24.58
N LYS A 128 19.05 14.15 24.21
CA LYS A 128 18.60 12.78 24.51
C LYS A 128 18.79 12.41 25.98
N ARG A 129 19.90 12.84 26.59
CA ARG A 129 20.25 12.52 27.98
C ARG A 129 19.26 13.11 28.99
N GLY A 130 18.64 14.26 28.69
CA GLY A 130 17.58 14.86 29.51
C GLY A 130 16.28 14.05 29.58
N ASN A 131 16.00 13.21 28.57
CA ASN A 131 14.80 12.36 28.55
C ASN A 131 14.97 11.05 29.35
N ASP A 132 16.21 10.63 29.65
CA ASP A 132 16.50 9.33 30.28
C ASP A 132 16.64 9.40 31.82
N GLU A 133 16.95 10.57 32.40
CA GLU A 133 17.22 10.72 33.85
C GLU A 133 15.97 10.56 34.75
N GLU A 134 14.75 10.70 34.23
CA GLU A 134 13.53 10.38 34.99
C GLU A 134 13.35 8.86 35.21
N THR A 135 13.93 8.04 34.33
CA THR A 135 13.82 6.58 34.34
C THR A 135 14.77 5.91 35.35
N MET A 136 15.78 6.62 35.86
CA MET A 136 16.84 6.05 36.71
C MET A 136 16.61 6.22 38.22
N LYS A 137 15.50 6.84 38.67
CA LYS A 137 15.18 7.01 40.10
C LYS A 137 14.37 5.88 40.74
N VAL A 138 13.98 4.84 39.99
CA VAL A 138 13.21 3.69 40.54
C VAL A 138 14.09 2.45 40.78
N CYS A 139 15.35 2.45 40.36
CA CYS A 139 16.24 1.29 40.44
C CYS A 139 17.45 1.49 41.36
N THR A 140 17.24 1.96 42.58
CA THR A 140 18.24 1.79 43.66
C THR A 140 17.53 1.69 45.00
N GLU A 141 16.97 0.53 45.32
CA GLU A 141 16.90 0.04 46.69
C GLU A 141 16.51 -1.44 46.68
N LYS A 142 17.31 -2.24 47.41
CA LYS A 142 17.21 -3.69 47.66
C LYS A 142 17.92 -4.60 46.66
N ASP A 143 19.23 -4.70 46.83
CA ASP A 143 19.91 -5.99 46.82
C ASP A 143 20.87 -6.06 48.00
N MET A 144 20.55 -6.94 48.96
CA MET A 144 21.46 -7.44 50.02
C MET A 144 20.75 -8.57 50.78
N ARG A 145 20.82 -9.81 50.26
CA ARG A 145 21.16 -11.05 51.01
C ARG A 145 20.82 -12.34 50.24
N GLY A 146 21.86 -13.12 49.93
CA GLY A 146 22.00 -14.52 50.35
C GLY A 146 21.27 -15.64 49.60
N SER A 147 21.97 -16.28 48.66
CA SER A 147 22.37 -17.70 48.61
C SER A 147 21.42 -18.84 49.05
N GLU A 148 21.34 -19.82 48.13
CA GLU A 148 21.35 -21.30 48.31
C GLU A 148 20.04 -22.15 48.28
N ASP A 149 20.17 -23.19 47.44
CA ASP A 149 19.64 -24.56 47.52
C ASP A 149 18.44 -25.06 46.69
N ALA A 150 18.61 -26.32 46.28
CA ALA A 150 18.05 -27.02 45.14
C ALA A 150 16.95 -28.05 45.49
N GLU A 151 16.24 -28.48 44.44
CA GLU A 151 15.51 -29.76 44.24
C GLU A 151 14.60 -30.34 45.34
N SER A 152 13.30 -30.51 45.04
CA SER A 152 12.62 -31.83 44.93
C SER A 152 11.07 -31.79 44.96
N GLN A 153 10.48 -32.52 44.00
CA GLN A 153 9.25 -33.34 44.06
C GLN A 153 7.81 -32.75 44.21
N ALA A 154 7.05 -32.98 43.12
CA ALA A 154 5.77 -33.71 43.03
C ALA A 154 4.42 -33.11 43.51
N LEU A 155 3.52 -32.96 42.53
CA LEU A 155 2.07 -33.22 42.52
C LEU A 155 1.18 -32.61 43.62
N SER A 156 0.48 -31.52 43.26
CA SER A 156 -0.98 -31.45 43.50
C SER A 156 -1.68 -30.40 42.63
N ARG A 157 -2.86 -30.82 42.15
CA ARG A 157 -3.83 -30.07 41.36
C ARG A 157 -4.15 -28.69 41.95
N ARG A 158 -4.09 -27.66 41.10
CA ARG A 158 -5.02 -26.51 41.03
C ARG A 158 -4.65 -25.66 39.81
N HIS A 159 -5.65 -25.26 39.02
CA HIS A 159 -5.51 -24.25 37.97
C HIS A 159 -4.93 -22.94 38.56
N PRO A 160 -4.06 -22.26 37.81
CA PRO A 160 -4.24 -20.82 37.67
C PRO A 160 -3.97 -20.30 36.24
N THR A 161 -4.94 -19.55 35.76
CA THR A 161 -4.80 -18.40 34.86
C THR A 161 -3.77 -17.40 35.39
N THR A 162 -2.76 -17.00 34.60
CA THR A 162 -2.25 -15.62 34.41
C THR A 162 -1.00 -15.58 33.53
N TRP A 163 -0.97 -14.58 32.65
CA TRP A 163 0.06 -14.22 31.67
C TRP A 163 1.43 -13.85 32.27
N THR A 164 2.52 -14.14 31.56
CA THR A 164 3.45 -13.17 30.93
C THR A 164 4.80 -13.80 30.60
N GLU A 165 5.22 -13.71 29.33
CA GLU A 165 6.64 -13.53 28.99
C GLU A 165 6.77 -12.34 28.01
N LYS A 166 7.78 -11.52 28.27
CA LYS A 166 7.94 -10.13 27.86
C LYS A 166 8.53 -10.01 26.45
N SER A 167 7.92 -9.19 25.60
CA SER A 167 8.54 -8.65 24.38
C SER A 167 8.29 -7.13 24.29
N PRO A 168 9.11 -6.34 23.58
CA PRO A 168 9.06 -4.87 23.54
C PRO A 168 7.91 -4.32 22.68
N THR A 169 6.73 -4.94 22.74
CA THR A 169 5.59 -4.74 21.82
C THR A 169 4.61 -3.65 22.25
N GLN A 170 4.57 -3.24 23.52
CA GLN A 170 3.56 -2.28 24.00
C GLN A 170 3.71 -0.85 23.43
N VAL A 171 4.93 -0.41 23.10
CA VAL A 171 5.15 0.91 22.48
C VAL A 171 4.72 0.90 21.00
N TYR A 172 4.99 -0.20 20.27
CA TYR A 172 4.58 -0.35 18.87
C TYR A 172 3.06 -0.55 18.68
N GLN A 173 2.37 -1.13 19.66
CA GLN A 173 0.91 -1.24 19.69
C GLN A 173 0.21 0.13 19.81
N PHE A 174 0.85 1.11 20.45
CA PHE A 174 0.30 2.46 20.57
C PHE A 174 0.32 3.24 19.25
N HIS A 175 1.40 3.15 18.47
CA HIS A 175 1.56 3.94 17.24
C HIS A 175 0.83 3.39 16.01
N SER A 176 0.46 2.10 16.01
CA SER A 176 -0.23 1.45 14.88
C SER A 176 -1.76 1.59 14.92
N CYS A 177 -2.35 1.93 16.08
CA CYS A 177 -3.80 1.98 16.24
C CYS A 177 -4.46 3.08 15.39
N LEU A 178 -3.86 4.27 15.28
CA LEU A 178 -4.41 5.37 14.47
C LEU A 178 -4.33 5.06 12.96
N SER A 179 -3.26 4.42 12.49
CA SER A 179 -3.17 4.01 11.08
C SER A 179 -4.19 2.93 10.72
N GLN A 180 -4.42 1.96 11.61
CA GLN A 180 -5.45 0.93 11.43
C GLN A 180 -6.85 1.54 11.45
N GLN A 181 -7.16 2.38 12.44
CA GLN A 181 -8.44 3.09 12.50
C GLN A 181 -8.64 4.03 11.31
N ARG A 182 -7.59 4.70 10.82
CA ARG A 182 -7.67 5.49 9.57
C ARG A 182 -8.06 4.62 8.38
N SER A 183 -7.43 3.46 8.20
CA SER A 183 -7.79 2.51 7.14
C SER A 183 -9.26 2.09 7.24
N LEU A 184 -9.76 1.88 8.46
CA LEU A 184 -11.15 1.57 8.73
C LEU A 184 -12.09 2.75 8.35
N LEU A 185 -11.80 3.96 8.84
CA LEU A 185 -12.62 5.15 8.60
C LEU A 185 -12.61 5.63 7.14
N GLN A 186 -11.56 5.33 6.38
CA GLN A 186 -11.46 5.67 4.95
C GLN A 186 -12.29 4.74 4.06
N ASP A 187 -12.79 3.61 4.58
CA ASP A 187 -13.79 2.80 3.89
C ASP A 187 -15.13 3.55 3.92
N TYR A 188 -15.35 4.34 2.86
CA TYR A 188 -16.50 5.23 2.73
C TYR A 188 -17.81 4.45 2.66
N LEU A 189 -17.87 3.39 1.84
CA LEU A 189 -19.09 2.61 1.67
C LEU A 189 -19.52 1.99 3.01
N ARG A 190 -18.56 1.44 3.75
CA ARG A 190 -18.80 0.92 5.10
C ARG A 190 -19.30 2.00 6.05
N THR A 191 -18.52 3.08 6.23
CA THR A 191 -18.80 4.11 7.23
C THR A 191 -20.11 4.85 6.94
N THR A 192 -20.40 5.15 5.67
CA THR A 192 -21.66 5.77 5.26
C THR A 192 -22.85 4.84 5.41
N THR A 193 -22.69 3.52 5.21
CA THR A 193 -23.77 2.57 5.44
C THR A 193 -24.15 2.49 6.92
N TYR A 194 -23.18 2.47 7.82
CA TYR A 194 -23.41 2.57 9.27
C TYR A 194 -24.11 3.87 9.65
N GLN A 195 -23.59 5.02 9.18
CA GLN A 195 -24.20 6.31 9.45
C GLN A 195 -25.66 6.36 8.96
N ARG A 196 -25.91 5.89 7.73
CA ARG A 196 -27.24 5.84 7.15
C ARG A 196 -28.18 4.92 7.94
N ALA A 197 -27.71 3.73 8.34
CA ALA A 197 -28.49 2.80 9.15
C ALA A 197 -28.97 3.45 10.46
N ILE A 198 -28.08 4.19 11.13
CA ILE A 198 -28.37 4.89 12.38
C ILE A 198 -29.29 6.11 12.15
N LEU A 199 -28.95 7.01 11.22
CA LEU A 199 -29.68 8.25 10.99
C LEU A 199 -31.08 8.04 10.39
N VAL A 200 -31.23 7.11 9.43
CA VAL A 200 -32.57 6.82 8.86
C VAL A 200 -33.50 6.24 9.92
N ASN A 201 -32.95 5.51 10.89
CA ASN A 201 -33.66 4.93 12.02
C ASN A 201 -33.53 5.77 13.30
N GLU A 202 -33.43 7.11 13.17
CA GLU A 202 -33.27 8.03 14.32
C GLU A 202 -34.24 7.79 15.49
N THR A 203 -35.44 7.27 15.25
CA THR A 203 -36.41 6.95 16.31
C THR A 203 -35.94 5.86 17.27
N ASP A 204 -35.02 5.00 16.82
CA ASP A 204 -34.42 3.94 17.63
C ASP A 204 -33.27 4.45 18.50
N PHE A 205 -32.81 5.68 18.26
CA PHE A 205 -31.69 6.31 18.97
C PHE A 205 -32.10 7.55 19.74
N LYS A 206 -33.08 8.31 19.26
CA LYS A 206 -33.52 9.57 19.87
C LYS A 206 -34.03 9.33 21.30
N ASP A 207 -33.45 10.07 22.23
CA ASP A 207 -33.76 10.00 23.65
C ASP A 207 -33.46 8.61 24.29
N LYS A 208 -32.55 7.83 23.68
CA LYS A 208 -32.17 6.47 24.10
C LYS A 208 -30.76 6.40 24.71
N VAL A 209 -30.52 5.33 25.46
CA VAL A 209 -29.19 4.94 25.96
C VAL A 209 -28.61 3.88 25.02
N VAL A 210 -27.39 4.10 24.56
CA VAL A 210 -26.70 3.26 23.56
C VAL A 210 -25.43 2.65 24.15
N LEU A 211 -25.12 1.41 23.80
CA LEU A 211 -23.82 0.79 24.06
C LEU A 211 -23.11 0.57 22.72
N ASP A 212 -21.90 1.11 22.56
CA ASP A 212 -21.03 0.90 21.41
C ASP A 212 -19.89 -0.06 21.82
N VAL A 213 -19.91 -1.28 21.29
CA VAL A 213 -19.00 -2.37 21.69
C VAL A 213 -17.84 -2.45 20.71
N CYS A 214 -16.60 -2.52 21.23
CA CYS A 214 -15.37 -2.45 20.45
C CYS A 214 -15.35 -1.18 19.58
N CYS A 215 -15.59 -0.02 20.20
CA CYS A 215 -15.94 1.21 19.50
C CYS A 215 -14.81 1.77 18.62
N GLY A 216 -13.57 1.30 18.77
CA GLY A 216 -12.41 1.84 18.09
C GLY A 216 -12.31 3.34 18.34
N SER A 217 -12.26 4.13 17.26
CA SER A 217 -12.28 5.60 17.31
C SER A 217 -13.56 6.23 17.89
N GLY A 218 -14.62 5.44 18.12
CA GLY A 218 -15.92 5.89 18.61
C GLY A 218 -16.84 6.47 17.54
N ILE A 219 -16.53 6.28 16.24
CA ILE A 219 -17.29 6.88 15.13
C ILE A 219 -18.80 6.53 15.18
N LEU A 220 -19.14 5.30 15.54
CA LEU A 220 -20.54 4.86 15.67
C LEU A 220 -21.23 5.54 16.85
N SER A 221 -20.53 5.74 17.96
CA SER A 221 -21.00 6.56 19.09
C SER A 221 -21.35 7.99 18.67
N PHE A 222 -20.54 8.63 17.82
CA PHE A 222 -20.86 9.96 17.29
C PHE A 222 -22.12 9.95 16.42
N PHE A 223 -22.30 8.93 15.57
CA PHE A 223 -23.52 8.80 14.78
C PHE A 223 -24.77 8.57 15.65
N ALA A 224 -24.67 7.78 16.71
CA ALA A 224 -25.76 7.61 17.66
C ALA A 224 -26.16 8.93 18.34
N VAL A 225 -25.18 9.75 18.74
CA VAL A 225 -25.41 11.10 19.27
C VAL A 225 -26.07 12.02 18.25
N GLN A 226 -25.62 11.97 16.98
CA GLN A 226 -26.23 12.71 15.87
C GLN A 226 -27.70 12.32 15.65
N ALA A 227 -28.04 11.03 15.82
CA ALA A 227 -29.40 10.52 15.77
C ALA A 227 -30.25 10.86 17.03
N GLY A 228 -29.65 11.51 18.03
CA GLY A 228 -30.36 12.00 19.22
C GLY A 228 -30.20 11.15 20.49
N ALA A 229 -29.24 10.23 20.57
CA ALA A 229 -29.01 9.40 21.77
C ALA A 229 -28.71 10.25 23.01
N THR A 230 -29.46 10.06 24.10
CA THR A 230 -29.24 10.80 25.35
C THR A 230 -27.87 10.49 25.95
N ARG A 231 -27.45 9.23 25.88
CA ARG A 231 -26.19 8.73 26.43
C ARG A 231 -25.66 7.59 25.58
N VAL A 232 -24.36 7.55 25.37
CA VAL A 232 -23.63 6.46 24.74
C VAL A 232 -22.52 5.98 25.67
N TYR A 233 -22.46 4.68 25.92
CA TYR A 233 -21.34 4.01 26.57
C TYR A 233 -20.47 3.37 25.50
N ALA A 234 -19.24 3.85 25.33
CA ALA A 234 -18.33 3.39 24.29
C ALA A 234 -17.25 2.50 24.91
N VAL A 235 -17.31 1.18 24.66
CA VAL A 235 -16.39 0.19 25.23
C VAL A 235 -15.24 -0.08 24.27
N GLU A 236 -14.01 0.05 24.75
CA GLU A 236 -12.81 -0.22 23.95
C GLU A 236 -11.68 -0.74 24.84
N SER A 237 -11.11 -1.89 24.47
CA SER A 237 -10.04 -2.54 25.23
C SER A 237 -8.64 -2.16 24.77
N SER A 238 -8.48 -1.71 23.53
CA SER A 238 -7.19 -1.30 22.99
C SER A 238 -6.78 0.10 23.46
N PRO A 239 -5.50 0.49 23.26
CA PRO A 239 -5.03 1.87 23.44
C PRO A 239 -5.87 2.95 22.74
N MET A 240 -6.68 2.59 21.73
CA MET A 240 -7.57 3.52 21.04
C MET A 240 -8.57 4.21 21.98
N ALA A 241 -8.94 3.59 23.10
CA ALA A 241 -9.82 4.20 24.10
C ALA A 241 -9.35 5.59 24.56
N LYS A 242 -8.04 5.83 24.63
CA LYS A 242 -7.48 7.14 25.00
C LYS A 242 -7.71 8.18 23.91
N TYR A 243 -7.51 7.81 22.65
CA TYR A 243 -7.78 8.69 21.51
C TYR A 243 -9.29 8.97 21.35
N THR A 244 -10.13 7.99 21.63
CA THR A 244 -11.60 8.16 21.64
C THR A 244 -12.03 9.14 22.72
N LYS A 245 -11.43 9.10 23.92
CA LYS A 245 -11.65 10.13 24.96
C LYS A 245 -11.28 11.53 24.47
N ILE A 246 -10.14 11.67 23.78
CA ILE A 246 -9.71 12.95 23.19
C ILE A 246 -10.73 13.43 22.15
N LEU A 247 -11.20 12.56 21.25
CA LEU A 247 -12.21 12.91 20.24
C LEU A 247 -13.54 13.33 20.86
N VAL A 248 -13.99 12.62 21.91
CA VAL A 248 -15.22 12.95 22.63
C VAL A 248 -15.12 14.34 23.27
N GLN A 249 -13.97 14.64 23.90
CA GLN A 249 -13.71 15.93 24.52
C GLN A 249 -13.63 17.06 23.49
N SER A 250 -12.88 16.86 22.39
CA SER A 250 -12.70 17.87 21.35
C SER A 250 -13.99 18.22 20.63
N ASN A 251 -14.93 17.27 20.55
CA ASN A 251 -16.25 17.48 19.97
C ASN A 251 -17.30 17.96 20.99
N SER A 252 -16.90 18.29 22.22
CA SER A 252 -17.80 18.78 23.28
C SER A 252 -18.95 17.81 23.61
N LEU A 253 -18.68 16.49 23.55
CA LEU A 253 -19.67 15.44 23.76
C LEU A 253 -19.44 14.61 25.03
N SER A 254 -18.55 15.04 25.93
CA SER A 254 -18.21 14.34 27.18
C SER A 254 -19.42 14.05 28.09
N GLU A 255 -20.48 14.87 28.04
CA GLU A 255 -21.71 14.67 28.80
C GLU A 255 -22.61 13.56 28.22
N ARG A 256 -22.45 13.28 26.92
CA ARG A 256 -23.27 12.32 26.16
C ARG A 256 -22.53 11.03 25.84
N ILE A 257 -21.22 11.04 25.62
CA ILE A 257 -20.42 9.84 25.32
C ILE A 257 -19.47 9.57 26.49
N ARG A 258 -19.61 8.41 27.13
CA ARG A 258 -18.70 7.95 28.18
C ARG A 258 -17.91 6.75 27.70
N VAL A 259 -16.59 6.90 27.60
CA VAL A 259 -15.68 5.82 27.21
C VAL A 259 -15.39 4.91 28.41
N LEU A 260 -15.65 3.62 28.26
CA LEU A 260 -15.36 2.55 29.21
C LEU A 260 -14.15 1.76 28.68
N GLU A 261 -12.99 1.96 29.31
CA GLU A 261 -11.72 1.34 28.89
C GLU A 261 -11.59 -0.07 29.49
N GLY A 262 -11.50 -1.08 28.64
CA GLY A 262 -11.42 -2.49 29.02
C GLY A 262 -12.21 -3.42 28.09
N GLU A 263 -12.03 -4.72 28.28
CA GLU A 263 -12.80 -5.75 27.58
C GLU A 263 -14.28 -5.72 28.01
N VAL A 264 -15.19 -6.07 27.10
CA VAL A 264 -16.64 -6.00 27.37
C VAL A 264 -17.07 -6.95 28.50
N GLU A 265 -16.29 -8.01 28.72
CA GLU A 265 -16.44 -9.00 29.76
C GLU A 265 -16.12 -8.44 31.15
N ASP A 266 -15.14 -7.52 31.22
CA ASP A 266 -14.58 -6.99 32.46
C ASP A 266 -15.14 -5.62 32.86
N VAL A 267 -15.61 -4.82 31.90
CA VAL A 267 -16.19 -3.50 32.19
C VAL A 267 -17.58 -3.62 32.81
N SER A 268 -17.98 -2.59 33.55
CA SER A 268 -19.33 -2.45 34.10
C SER A 268 -20.05 -1.30 33.42
N CYS A 269 -21.11 -1.61 32.66
CA CYS A 269 -22.01 -0.58 32.12
C CYS A 269 -22.94 -0.05 33.24
N PRO A 270 -23.00 1.27 33.49
CA PRO A 270 -23.80 1.83 34.58
C PRO A 270 -25.31 1.65 34.42
N ASP A 271 -25.80 1.62 33.18
CA ASP A 271 -27.22 1.54 32.87
C ASP A 271 -27.52 0.36 31.94
N MET A 272 -28.76 -0.12 31.99
CA MET A 272 -29.30 -0.93 30.90
C MET A 272 -29.51 -0.05 29.65
N VAL A 273 -29.23 -0.57 28.47
CA VAL A 273 -29.24 0.16 27.20
C VAL A 273 -30.42 -0.24 26.32
N ASP A 274 -30.91 0.69 25.52
CA ASP A 274 -32.01 0.47 24.57
C ASP A 274 -31.53 -0.17 23.27
N ILE A 275 -30.28 0.11 22.86
CA ILE A 275 -29.68 -0.41 21.65
C ILE A 275 -28.17 -0.66 21.83
N ILE A 276 -27.68 -1.78 21.31
CA ILE A 276 -26.25 -2.07 21.19
C ILE A 276 -25.86 -1.89 19.73
N ILE A 277 -24.79 -1.13 19.51
CA ILE A 277 -24.15 -0.94 18.20
C ILE A 277 -22.73 -1.51 18.24
N SER A 278 -22.26 -2.07 17.11
CA SER A 278 -20.87 -2.52 16.98
C SER A 278 -20.52 -2.73 15.50
N GLU A 279 -19.23 -2.90 15.23
CA GLU A 279 -18.70 -3.41 13.96
C GLU A 279 -17.87 -4.70 14.18
N PRO A 280 -18.50 -5.84 14.54
CA PRO A 280 -17.78 -7.04 14.96
C PRO A 280 -17.40 -7.95 13.77
N ILE A 281 -17.16 -7.38 12.59
CA ILE A 281 -17.19 -8.10 11.31
C ILE A 281 -15.78 -8.37 10.78
N GLY A 282 -15.40 -9.64 10.69
CA GLY A 282 -14.18 -10.10 10.01
C GLY A 282 -14.44 -10.72 8.64
N TYR A 283 -13.39 -11.31 8.05
CA TYR A 283 -13.52 -12.19 6.88
C TYR A 283 -14.52 -13.32 7.16
N MET A 284 -15.31 -13.70 6.14
CA MET A 284 -16.42 -14.66 6.28
C MET A 284 -17.35 -14.33 7.46
N LEU A 285 -17.58 -13.04 7.74
CA LEU A 285 -18.36 -12.47 8.84
C LEU A 285 -17.75 -12.67 10.25
N LEU A 286 -17.13 -13.83 10.51
CA LEU A 286 -16.81 -14.29 11.88
C LEU A 286 -15.33 -14.22 12.27
N ASN A 287 -14.40 -14.02 11.33
CA ASN A 287 -12.98 -13.94 11.67
C ASN A 287 -12.72 -12.85 12.73
N GLU A 288 -11.66 -13.01 13.53
CA GLU A 288 -11.33 -12.16 14.69
C GLU A 288 -12.24 -12.36 15.92
N ARG A 289 -13.32 -13.14 15.82
CA ARG A 289 -14.20 -13.58 16.93
C ARG A 289 -14.81 -12.44 17.78
N LEU A 290 -14.79 -11.20 17.28
CA LEU A 290 -15.40 -10.04 17.93
C LEU A 290 -16.92 -10.17 18.12
N MET A 291 -17.57 -11.01 17.32
CA MET A 291 -19.00 -11.30 17.42
C MET A 291 -19.40 -11.88 18.78
N GLU A 292 -18.51 -12.61 19.45
CA GLU A 292 -18.77 -13.19 20.78
C GLU A 292 -18.94 -12.08 21.83
N SER A 293 -18.01 -11.13 21.86
CA SER A 293 -18.08 -9.93 22.70
C SER A 293 -19.32 -9.09 22.41
N PHE A 294 -19.72 -8.99 21.13
CA PHE A 294 -20.97 -8.32 20.74
C PHE A 294 -22.22 -9.02 21.28
N LEU A 295 -22.28 -10.36 21.20
CA LEU A 295 -23.39 -11.14 21.76
C LEU A 295 -23.42 -11.11 23.29
N TYR A 296 -22.24 -11.10 23.92
CA TYR A 296 -22.07 -11.05 25.37
C TYR A 296 -22.59 -9.73 25.95
N ALA A 297 -22.40 -8.61 25.23
CA ALA A 297 -22.88 -7.29 25.63
C ALA A 297 -24.41 -7.21 25.83
N ARG A 298 -25.20 -8.14 25.26
CA ARG A 298 -26.66 -8.22 25.48
C ARG A 298 -27.07 -8.35 26.94
N LYS A 299 -26.17 -8.75 27.84
CA LYS A 299 -26.45 -8.74 29.29
C LYS A 299 -26.90 -7.36 29.82
N TRP A 300 -26.53 -6.27 29.12
CA TRP A 300 -26.98 -4.90 29.42
C TRP A 300 -28.13 -4.41 28.54
N LEU A 301 -28.62 -5.20 27.59
CA LEU A 301 -29.73 -4.81 26.71
C LEU A 301 -31.06 -4.92 27.47
N LYS A 302 -31.89 -3.87 27.40
CA LYS A 302 -33.25 -3.89 27.96
C LYS A 302 -34.12 -4.93 27.23
N PRO A 303 -35.21 -5.42 27.87
CA PRO A 303 -36.25 -6.15 27.15
C PRO A 303 -36.77 -5.31 25.97
N ASN A 304 -36.88 -5.91 24.78
CA ASN A 304 -37.21 -5.25 23.51
C ASN A 304 -36.17 -4.23 23.01
N GLY A 305 -34.95 -4.24 23.57
CA GLY A 305 -33.85 -3.49 23.00
C GLY A 305 -33.43 -4.05 21.63
N LEU A 306 -32.69 -3.24 20.87
CA LEU A 306 -32.25 -3.57 19.52
C LEU A 306 -30.75 -3.83 19.45
N MET A 307 -30.34 -4.55 18.41
CA MET A 307 -28.93 -4.74 18.06
C MET A 307 -28.69 -4.31 16.63
N PHE A 308 -27.64 -3.52 16.44
CA PHE A 308 -27.17 -3.00 15.16
C PHE A 308 -25.69 -3.40 14.99
N PRO A 309 -25.37 -4.34 14.08
CA PRO A 309 -26.28 -5.06 13.18
C PRO A 309 -27.25 -6.00 13.89
N SER A 310 -28.36 -6.31 13.21
CA SER A 310 -29.44 -7.18 13.72
C SER A 310 -29.27 -8.64 13.31
N CYS A 311 -28.82 -8.88 12.07
CA CYS A 311 -28.45 -10.21 11.60
C CYS A 311 -27.35 -10.14 10.55
N GLY A 312 -26.66 -11.27 10.36
CA GLY A 312 -25.67 -11.47 9.33
C GLY A 312 -25.98 -12.72 8.50
N ASP A 313 -25.91 -12.61 7.19
CA ASP A 313 -26.13 -13.68 6.24
C ASP A 313 -24.80 -14.10 5.65
N ILE A 314 -24.36 -15.34 5.90
CA ILE A 314 -23.20 -15.94 5.23
C ILE A 314 -23.71 -16.64 3.97
N HIS A 315 -23.19 -16.20 2.83
CA HIS A 315 -23.46 -16.82 1.54
C HIS A 315 -22.33 -17.74 1.13
N LEU A 316 -22.68 -18.87 0.51
CA LEU A 316 -21.73 -19.79 -0.10
C LEU A 316 -22.23 -20.27 -1.46
N ALA A 317 -21.34 -20.38 -2.44
CA ALA A 317 -21.64 -20.90 -3.77
C ALA A 317 -20.46 -21.69 -4.35
N PRO A 318 -20.71 -22.78 -5.11
CA PRO A 318 -19.65 -23.51 -5.80
C PRO A 318 -19.11 -22.69 -6.97
N PHE A 319 -17.80 -22.73 -7.20
CA PHE A 319 -17.15 -22.03 -8.30
C PHE A 319 -16.26 -22.95 -9.14
N SER A 320 -16.03 -22.54 -10.39
CA SER A 320 -15.06 -23.12 -11.30
C SER A 320 -13.98 -22.10 -11.66
N ASP A 321 -12.77 -22.27 -11.13
CA ASP A 321 -11.60 -21.45 -11.46
C ASP A 321 -10.36 -22.35 -11.53
N GLU A 322 -10.08 -22.82 -12.74
CA GLU A 322 -8.96 -23.72 -13.01
C GLU A 322 -7.61 -23.01 -12.85
N GLN A 323 -7.55 -21.72 -13.21
CA GLN A 323 -6.33 -20.92 -13.09
C GLN A 323 -5.93 -20.79 -11.61
N LEU A 324 -6.86 -20.38 -10.75
CA LEU A 324 -6.59 -20.25 -9.31
C LEU A 324 -6.14 -21.58 -8.68
N TYR A 325 -6.82 -22.68 -9.04
CA TYR A 325 -6.48 -24.01 -8.53
C TYR A 325 -5.04 -24.40 -8.92
N PHE A 326 -4.65 -24.19 -10.18
CA PHE A 326 -3.30 -24.49 -10.63
C PHE A 326 -2.25 -23.55 -10.05
N GLU A 327 -2.56 -22.26 -9.89
CA GLU A 327 -1.64 -21.30 -9.25
C GLU A 327 -1.30 -21.74 -7.81
N HIS A 328 -2.30 -22.10 -7.00
CA HIS A 328 -2.07 -22.60 -5.65
C HIS A 328 -1.33 -23.95 -5.62
N TYR A 329 -1.67 -24.86 -6.52
CA TYR A 329 -0.93 -26.12 -6.66
C TYR A 329 0.53 -25.88 -7.08
N ALA A 330 0.77 -24.90 -7.96
CA ALA A 330 2.10 -24.57 -8.46
C ALA A 330 3.03 -24.02 -7.38
N GLN A 331 2.51 -23.33 -6.35
CA GLN A 331 3.32 -22.86 -5.21
C GLN A 331 4.07 -23.99 -4.51
N ALA A 332 3.47 -25.19 -4.45
CA ALA A 332 4.14 -26.38 -3.91
C ALA A 332 5.27 -26.91 -4.80
N SER A 333 5.31 -26.57 -6.09
CA SER A 333 6.28 -27.10 -7.06
C SER A 333 7.73 -26.77 -6.68
N PHE A 334 7.96 -25.68 -5.93
CA PHE A 334 9.28 -25.38 -5.35
C PHE A 334 9.86 -26.58 -4.58
N TRP A 335 9.01 -27.28 -3.83
CA TRP A 335 9.40 -28.40 -3.00
C TRP A 335 9.62 -29.69 -3.80
N GLN A 336 9.27 -29.77 -5.08
CA GLN A 336 9.54 -30.95 -5.92
C GLN A 336 11.02 -31.10 -6.31
N GLN A 337 11.85 -30.10 -6.02
CA GLN A 337 13.26 -30.09 -6.39
C GLN A 337 14.05 -31.22 -5.72
N ARG A 338 14.67 -32.07 -6.55
CA ARG A 338 15.50 -33.21 -6.07
C ARG A 338 16.92 -32.82 -5.67
N SER A 339 17.38 -31.62 -6.02
CA SER A 339 18.75 -31.14 -5.75
C SER A 339 18.80 -29.61 -5.63
N PHE A 340 18.15 -29.07 -4.61
CA PHE A 340 18.28 -27.68 -4.21
C PHE A 340 19.56 -27.51 -3.38
N TYR A 341 20.60 -26.93 -3.97
CA TYR A 341 21.96 -26.87 -3.39
C TYR A 341 22.49 -28.24 -2.89
N GLY A 342 22.16 -29.31 -3.63
CA GLY A 342 22.54 -30.69 -3.27
C GLY A 342 21.61 -31.39 -2.27
N VAL A 343 20.51 -30.75 -1.86
CA VAL A 343 19.51 -31.31 -0.94
C VAL A 343 18.22 -31.66 -1.70
N ASN A 344 17.66 -32.84 -1.44
CA ASN A 344 16.38 -33.26 -2.01
C ASN A 344 15.21 -32.75 -1.15
N LEU A 345 14.43 -31.81 -1.69
CA LEU A 345 13.27 -31.21 -1.02
C LEU A 345 11.96 -32.00 -1.24
N SER A 346 11.93 -32.92 -2.23
CA SER A 346 10.69 -33.58 -2.70
C SER A 346 9.91 -34.35 -1.64
N ALA A 347 10.56 -34.75 -0.54
CA ALA A 347 9.89 -35.35 0.60
C ALA A 347 8.84 -34.43 1.26
N LEU A 348 8.98 -33.10 1.11
CA LEU A 348 8.05 -32.11 1.68
C LEU A 348 6.99 -31.62 0.68
N HIS A 349 7.02 -32.06 -0.58
CA HIS A 349 6.06 -31.59 -1.59
C HIS A 349 4.60 -31.80 -1.18
N SER A 350 4.26 -33.00 -0.69
CA SER A 350 2.89 -33.30 -0.27
C SER A 350 2.45 -32.41 0.91
N ALA A 351 3.33 -32.20 1.89
CA ALA A 351 3.04 -31.35 3.03
C ALA A 351 2.86 -29.88 2.60
N ALA A 352 3.65 -29.41 1.62
CA ALA A 352 3.50 -28.08 1.06
C ALA A 352 2.18 -27.91 0.29
N VAL A 353 1.77 -28.90 -0.52
CA VAL A 353 0.44 -28.88 -1.16
C VAL A 353 -0.65 -28.76 -0.11
N ASP A 354 -0.62 -29.59 0.94
CA ASP A 354 -1.60 -29.53 2.03
C ASP A 354 -1.61 -28.16 2.73
N GLU A 355 -0.44 -27.55 2.94
CA GLU A 355 -0.31 -26.22 3.55
C GLU A 355 -0.91 -25.11 2.68
N PHE A 356 -0.60 -25.07 1.39
CA PHE A 356 -1.14 -24.04 0.50
C PHE A 356 -2.65 -24.19 0.28
N PHE A 357 -3.15 -25.42 0.16
CA PHE A 357 -4.59 -25.67 0.05
C PHE A 357 -5.35 -25.41 1.36
N ARG A 358 -4.66 -25.34 2.51
CA ARG A 358 -5.24 -24.95 3.80
C ARG A 358 -5.48 -23.45 3.95
N GLN A 359 -4.99 -22.62 3.03
CA GLN A 359 -5.17 -21.17 3.08
C GLN A 359 -6.47 -20.77 2.38
N PRO A 360 -7.42 -20.13 3.07
CA PRO A 360 -8.52 -19.44 2.41
C PRO A 360 -7.97 -18.27 1.59
N ILE A 361 -8.55 -18.03 0.42
CA ILE A 361 -8.06 -17.04 -0.54
C ILE A 361 -8.94 -15.80 -0.44
N VAL A 362 -8.35 -14.66 -0.13
CA VAL A 362 -9.06 -13.38 -0.01
C VAL A 362 -8.83 -12.57 -1.27
N ASP A 363 -9.87 -12.42 -2.08
CA ASP A 363 -9.87 -11.64 -3.32
C ASP A 363 -11.28 -11.37 -3.84
N THR A 364 -11.35 -10.84 -5.06
CA THR A 364 -12.61 -10.69 -5.80
C THR A 364 -12.56 -11.44 -7.11
N PHE A 365 -13.73 -11.81 -7.63
CA PHE A 365 -13.86 -12.66 -8.82
C PHE A 365 -15.09 -12.29 -9.64
N ASP A 366 -15.07 -12.63 -10.92
CA ASP A 366 -16.24 -12.47 -11.79
C ASP A 366 -17.34 -13.48 -11.41
N VAL A 367 -18.57 -13.00 -11.21
CA VAL A 367 -19.72 -13.82 -10.83
C VAL A 367 -20.02 -14.98 -11.79
N GLN A 368 -19.54 -14.91 -13.03
CA GLN A 368 -19.69 -15.97 -14.04
C GLN A 368 -19.01 -17.29 -13.65
N ILE A 369 -18.01 -17.25 -12.76
CA ILE A 369 -17.36 -18.47 -12.27
C ILE A 369 -18.26 -19.29 -11.33
N LEU A 370 -19.32 -18.69 -10.79
CA LEU A 370 -20.26 -19.38 -9.90
C LEU A 370 -21.09 -20.40 -10.69
N MET A 371 -21.07 -21.64 -10.21
CA MET A 371 -21.73 -22.77 -10.87
C MET A 371 -23.17 -22.98 -10.40
N ALA A 372 -23.59 -22.33 -9.32
CA ALA A 372 -24.95 -22.38 -8.80
C ALA A 372 -25.32 -21.07 -8.08
N ARG A 373 -26.61 -20.91 -7.77
CA ARG A 373 -27.07 -19.85 -6.86
C ARG A 373 -26.51 -20.10 -5.46
N SER A 374 -26.24 -19.03 -4.72
CA SER A 374 -25.74 -19.18 -3.35
C SER A 374 -26.80 -19.75 -2.42
N VAL A 375 -26.32 -20.51 -1.44
CA VAL A 375 -27.05 -20.88 -0.22
C VAL A 375 -26.71 -19.84 0.83
N LYS A 376 -27.65 -19.56 1.71
CA LYS A 376 -27.55 -18.55 2.75
C LYS A 376 -27.73 -19.17 4.13
N HIS A 377 -26.83 -18.83 5.05
CA HIS A 377 -26.94 -19.14 6.47
C HIS A 377 -27.10 -17.85 7.26
N CYS A 378 -28.24 -17.68 7.95
CA CYS A 378 -28.56 -16.45 8.67
C CYS A 378 -28.25 -16.60 10.17
N ILE A 379 -27.50 -15.67 10.73
CA ILE A 379 -27.24 -15.54 12.16
C ILE A 379 -28.05 -14.35 12.67
N ASN A 380 -29.07 -14.61 13.47
CA ASN A 380 -29.84 -13.57 14.16
C ASN A 380 -29.13 -13.20 15.47
N PHE A 381 -28.52 -12.01 15.55
CA PHE A 381 -27.70 -11.63 16.71
C PHE A 381 -28.53 -11.39 17.98
N MET A 382 -29.83 -11.13 17.84
CA MET A 382 -30.74 -11.06 18.99
C MET A 382 -30.98 -12.42 19.64
N GLU A 383 -30.92 -13.51 18.87
CA GLU A 383 -31.29 -14.87 19.31
C GLU A 383 -30.08 -15.78 19.53
N ALA A 384 -29.04 -15.66 18.71
CA ALA A 384 -27.84 -16.48 18.74
C ALA A 384 -27.14 -16.40 20.11
N LYS A 385 -26.60 -17.51 20.61
CA LYS A 385 -25.74 -17.55 21.81
C LYS A 385 -24.27 -17.55 21.42
N GLU A 386 -23.41 -17.18 22.36
CA GLU A 386 -21.96 -17.26 22.17
C GLU A 386 -21.51 -18.69 21.80
N GLU A 387 -22.09 -19.69 22.47
CA GLU A 387 -21.82 -21.11 22.22
C GLU A 387 -22.16 -21.55 20.78
N ASP A 388 -23.16 -20.91 20.16
CA ASP A 388 -23.58 -21.22 18.78
C ASP A 388 -22.50 -20.80 17.77
N LEU A 389 -21.66 -19.82 18.11
CA LEU A 389 -20.55 -19.37 17.27
C LEU A 389 -19.33 -20.27 17.40
N HIS A 390 -19.12 -20.96 18.54
CA HIS A 390 -17.96 -21.84 18.71
C HIS A 390 -17.91 -23.01 17.72
N ARG A 391 -19.08 -23.48 17.28
CA ARG A 391 -19.22 -24.58 16.33
C ARG A 391 -20.46 -24.37 15.48
N MET A 392 -20.27 -23.90 14.26
CA MET A 392 -21.36 -23.60 13.34
C MET A 392 -21.35 -24.54 12.15
N GLU A 393 -22.46 -25.26 11.97
CA GLU A 393 -22.65 -26.20 10.85
C GLU A 393 -23.60 -25.62 9.82
N ILE A 394 -23.12 -25.45 8.59
CA ILE A 394 -23.86 -24.90 7.45
C ILE A 394 -24.04 -26.01 6.41
N PRO A 395 -25.19 -26.71 6.41
CA PRO A 395 -25.51 -27.65 5.34
C PRO A 395 -25.84 -26.89 4.05
N PHE A 396 -25.46 -27.45 2.91
CA PHE A 396 -25.78 -26.90 1.61
C PHE A 396 -26.22 -27.96 0.62
N MET A 397 -27.03 -27.53 -0.34
CA MET A 397 -27.40 -28.30 -1.52
C MET A 397 -27.56 -27.35 -2.70
N PHE A 398 -26.70 -27.52 -3.70
CA PHE A 398 -26.69 -26.68 -4.89
C PHE A 398 -27.18 -27.48 -6.09
N THR A 399 -28.14 -26.93 -6.83
CA THR A 399 -28.45 -27.40 -8.18
C THR A 399 -27.55 -26.67 -9.18
N LEU A 400 -26.69 -27.40 -9.88
CA LEU A 400 -25.71 -26.79 -10.77
C LEU A 400 -26.36 -26.24 -12.03
N LEU A 401 -26.01 -25.00 -12.35
CA LEU A 401 -26.49 -24.24 -13.50
C LEU A 401 -25.53 -24.34 -14.71
N GLN A 402 -24.40 -25.01 -14.54
CA GLN A 402 -23.37 -25.21 -15.57
C GLN A 402 -22.72 -26.60 -15.38
N SER A 403 -22.13 -27.15 -16.45
CA SER A 403 -21.29 -28.36 -16.35
C SER A 403 -19.82 -27.97 -16.25
N GLY A 404 -19.04 -28.66 -15.42
CA GLY A 404 -17.62 -28.35 -15.26
C GLY A 404 -17.01 -28.94 -14.00
N LEU A 405 -15.79 -28.51 -13.69
CA LEU A 405 -15.09 -28.84 -12.45
C LEU A 405 -15.43 -27.80 -11.37
N VAL A 406 -16.01 -28.27 -10.27
CA VAL A 406 -16.16 -27.47 -9.05
C VAL A 406 -14.84 -27.50 -8.31
N HIS A 407 -14.15 -26.36 -8.29
CA HIS A 407 -12.83 -26.22 -7.68
C HIS A 407 -12.90 -25.90 -6.18
N GLY A 408 -14.04 -25.39 -5.70
CA GLY A 408 -14.22 -25.03 -4.30
C GLY A 408 -15.55 -24.31 -4.01
N LEU A 409 -15.62 -23.70 -2.83
CA LEU A 409 -16.73 -22.84 -2.40
C LEU A 409 -16.24 -21.40 -2.22
N ALA A 410 -16.99 -20.45 -2.77
CA ALA A 410 -16.80 -19.02 -2.56
C ALA A 410 -17.77 -18.54 -1.48
N PHE A 411 -17.32 -17.61 -0.65
CA PHE A 411 -18.02 -17.07 0.50
C PHE A 411 -18.04 -15.54 0.47
N TRP A 412 -19.17 -14.98 0.87
CA TRP A 412 -19.34 -13.55 1.15
C TRP A 412 -20.41 -13.41 2.23
N PHE A 413 -20.66 -12.19 2.69
CA PHE A 413 -21.69 -11.96 3.69
C PHE A 413 -22.45 -10.66 3.46
N ASP A 414 -23.67 -10.64 3.96
CA ASP A 414 -24.49 -9.44 4.06
C ASP A 414 -24.85 -9.21 5.53
N VAL A 415 -24.98 -7.96 5.93
CA VAL A 415 -25.34 -7.59 7.30
C VAL A 415 -26.50 -6.60 7.27
N ALA A 416 -27.55 -6.90 8.04
CA ALA A 416 -28.76 -6.10 8.07
C ALA A 416 -28.88 -5.29 9.37
N TYR A 417 -29.29 -4.04 9.24
CA TYR A 417 -29.69 -3.15 10.31
C TYR A 417 -31.21 -2.99 10.24
N LEU A 418 -31.93 -3.80 11.02
CA LEU A 418 -33.39 -3.87 11.00
C LEU A 418 -33.95 -2.85 12.00
N GLY A 419 -33.95 -1.57 11.61
CA GLY A 419 -34.54 -0.51 12.43
C GLY A 419 -36.05 -0.36 12.24
N SER A 420 -36.69 0.39 13.15
CA SER A 420 -38.14 0.57 13.17
C SER A 420 -38.69 1.31 11.95
N LYS A 421 -37.87 2.13 11.27
CA LYS A 421 -38.27 2.88 10.07
C LYS A 421 -37.89 2.17 8.78
N SER A 422 -36.68 1.63 8.69
CA SER A 422 -36.15 1.03 7.46
C SER A 422 -35.08 -0.01 7.76
N ALA A 423 -35.09 -1.08 6.96
CA ALA A 423 -33.98 -2.02 6.89
C ALA A 423 -32.86 -1.43 6.00
N VAL A 424 -31.63 -1.41 6.50
CA VAL A 424 -30.43 -1.04 5.74
C VAL A 424 -29.51 -2.24 5.66
N TRP A 425 -28.87 -2.44 4.51
CA TRP A 425 -27.99 -3.59 4.26
C TRP A 425 -26.58 -3.13 3.89
N LEU A 426 -25.59 -3.80 4.45
CA LEU A 426 -24.20 -3.76 4.00
C LEU A 426 -23.88 -5.12 3.38
N SER A 427 -23.64 -5.16 2.08
CA SER A 427 -23.34 -6.40 1.35
C SER A 427 -21.89 -6.44 0.91
N THR A 428 -21.27 -7.63 0.99
CA THR A 428 -19.95 -7.90 0.39
C THR A 428 -20.05 -8.87 -0.79
N ALA A 429 -21.25 -9.01 -1.37
CA ALA A 429 -21.46 -9.89 -2.51
C ALA A 429 -20.56 -9.50 -3.70
N PRO A 430 -20.11 -10.46 -4.52
CA PRO A 430 -19.30 -10.17 -5.72
C PRO A 430 -20.06 -9.37 -6.80
N THR A 431 -21.37 -9.19 -6.64
CA THR A 431 -22.21 -8.32 -7.49
C THR A 431 -22.22 -6.86 -7.04
N GLU A 432 -21.75 -6.57 -5.84
CA GLU A 432 -21.76 -5.24 -5.22
C GLU A 432 -20.40 -4.55 -5.33
N PRO A 433 -20.32 -3.22 -5.11
CA PRO A 433 -19.05 -2.53 -5.05
C PRO A 433 -18.09 -3.15 -4.03
N LEU A 434 -16.82 -3.23 -4.40
CA LEU A 434 -15.80 -3.88 -3.60
C LEU A 434 -15.64 -3.22 -2.22
N THR A 435 -15.57 -4.05 -1.19
CA THR A 435 -15.31 -3.65 0.20
C THR A 435 -13.94 -4.16 0.65
N ARG A 436 -13.44 -3.66 1.79
CA ARG A 436 -12.19 -4.15 2.39
C ARG A 436 -12.18 -5.64 2.76
N TRP A 437 -13.36 -6.25 2.91
CA TRP A 437 -13.48 -7.66 3.26
C TRP A 437 -13.37 -8.59 2.05
N TYR A 438 -13.47 -8.04 0.83
CA TYR A 438 -13.45 -8.81 -0.41
C TYR A 438 -14.45 -9.98 -0.33
N GLN A 439 -14.13 -11.10 -0.99
CA GLN A 439 -14.76 -12.39 -0.83
C GLN A 439 -13.70 -13.40 -0.41
N VAL A 440 -14.13 -14.57 0.07
CA VAL A 440 -13.23 -15.65 0.48
C VAL A 440 -13.49 -16.90 -0.35
N ARG A 441 -12.47 -17.48 -0.96
CA ARG A 441 -12.57 -18.73 -1.73
C ARG A 441 -11.82 -19.84 -1.02
N CYS A 442 -12.46 -20.98 -0.83
CA CYS A 442 -11.87 -22.18 -0.24
C CYS A 442 -11.82 -23.27 -1.31
N LEU A 443 -10.61 -23.68 -1.70
CA LEU A 443 -10.40 -24.75 -2.67
C LEU A 443 -10.71 -26.12 -2.06
N PHE A 444 -11.22 -27.05 -2.87
CA PHE A 444 -11.21 -28.47 -2.55
C PHE A 444 -9.82 -29.05 -2.82
N GLN A 445 -9.43 -30.09 -2.08
CA GLN A 445 -8.19 -30.82 -2.38
C GLN A 445 -8.24 -31.54 -3.73
N THR A 446 -9.44 -31.88 -4.20
CA THR A 446 -9.66 -32.49 -5.51
C THR A 446 -10.93 -31.91 -6.13
N PRO A 447 -10.87 -31.30 -7.33
CA PRO A 447 -12.06 -30.75 -7.98
C PRO A 447 -13.10 -31.83 -8.28
N LEU A 448 -14.38 -31.45 -8.20
CA LEU A 448 -15.48 -32.36 -8.46
C LEU A 448 -16.10 -32.06 -9.82
N PHE A 449 -16.10 -33.03 -10.74
CA PHE A 449 -16.84 -32.89 -11.99
C PHE A 449 -18.34 -33.10 -11.77
N ALA A 450 -19.14 -32.14 -12.21
CA ALA A 450 -20.60 -32.20 -12.17
C ALA A 450 -21.21 -31.65 -13.46
N LYS A 451 -22.36 -32.21 -13.85
CA LYS A 451 -23.12 -31.79 -15.03
C LYS A 451 -24.21 -30.79 -14.65
N LEU A 452 -24.64 -30.00 -15.64
CA LEU A 452 -25.81 -29.15 -15.56
C LEU A 452 -27.01 -29.93 -14.99
N GLY A 453 -27.69 -29.37 -13.99
CA GLY A 453 -28.85 -29.95 -13.33
C GLY A 453 -28.54 -30.99 -12.26
N GLN A 454 -27.28 -31.41 -12.09
CA GLN A 454 -26.86 -32.27 -10.99
C GLN A 454 -26.78 -31.49 -9.68
N THR A 455 -26.78 -32.21 -8.57
CA THR A 455 -26.79 -31.64 -7.23
C THR A 455 -25.46 -31.87 -6.53
N LEU A 456 -24.94 -30.80 -5.93
CA LEU A 456 -23.77 -30.81 -5.06
C LEU A 456 -24.23 -30.56 -3.63
N SER A 457 -24.19 -31.58 -2.78
CA SER A 457 -24.62 -31.50 -1.38
C SER A 457 -23.45 -31.67 -0.42
N GLY A 458 -23.57 -31.12 0.78
CA GLY A 458 -22.51 -31.23 1.77
C GLY A 458 -22.68 -30.29 2.95
N THR A 459 -21.58 -30.10 3.68
CA THR A 459 -21.55 -29.32 4.92
C THR A 459 -20.27 -28.50 4.98
N VAL A 460 -20.41 -27.23 5.37
CA VAL A 460 -19.32 -26.40 5.89
C VAL A 460 -19.44 -26.36 7.41
N LEU A 461 -18.40 -26.74 8.12
CA LEU A 461 -18.33 -26.70 9.57
C LEU A 461 -17.22 -25.72 9.98
N LEU A 462 -17.62 -24.65 10.67
CA LEU A 462 -16.72 -23.64 11.22
C LEU A 462 -16.53 -23.93 12.71
N VAL A 463 -15.28 -24.15 13.14
CA VAL A 463 -14.93 -24.44 14.53
C VAL A 463 -14.00 -23.34 15.05
N ALA A 464 -14.43 -22.64 16.09
CA ALA A 464 -13.62 -21.59 16.69
C ALA A 464 -12.33 -22.18 17.28
N ASN A 465 -11.20 -21.50 17.03
CA ASN A 465 -9.89 -21.93 17.50
C ASN A 465 -9.27 -20.92 18.47
N ASN A 466 -8.18 -21.33 19.14
CA ASN A 466 -7.50 -20.54 20.17
C ASN A 466 -6.68 -19.36 19.61
N ARG A 467 -6.72 -19.10 18.30
CA ARG A 467 -5.96 -18.04 17.62
C ARG A 467 -6.85 -16.88 17.17
N GLN A 468 -8.00 -16.71 17.81
CA GLN A 468 -9.00 -15.69 17.48
C GLN A 468 -9.51 -15.83 16.03
N SER A 469 -9.78 -17.07 15.59
CA SER A 469 -10.26 -17.38 14.24
C SER A 469 -10.97 -18.75 14.20
N TYR A 470 -11.15 -19.31 13.01
CA TYR A 470 -11.91 -20.54 12.75
C TYR A 470 -11.12 -21.54 11.90
N ASP A 471 -11.25 -22.82 12.25
CA ASP A 471 -10.92 -23.93 11.37
C ASP A 471 -12.17 -24.24 10.51
N ILE A 472 -12.00 -24.27 9.19
CA ILE A 472 -13.07 -24.47 8.21
C ILE A 472 -12.99 -25.90 7.68
N HIS A 473 -13.97 -26.73 7.98
CA HIS A 473 -14.08 -28.08 7.44
C HIS A 473 -15.17 -28.13 6.37
N ILE A 474 -14.78 -28.39 5.13
CA ILE A 474 -15.72 -28.47 4.01
C ILE A 474 -15.78 -29.91 3.52
N THR A 475 -17.01 -30.41 3.33
CA THR A 475 -17.28 -31.69 2.67
C THR A 475 -18.34 -31.47 1.60
N ALA A 476 -18.14 -32.04 0.41
CA ALA A 476 -19.04 -31.90 -0.73
C ALA A 476 -19.13 -33.22 -1.50
N THR A 477 -20.33 -33.54 -1.99
CA THR A 477 -20.65 -34.75 -2.75
C THR A 477 -21.48 -34.38 -3.97
N VAL A 478 -21.13 -34.90 -5.15
CA VAL A 478 -22.01 -34.86 -6.33
C VAL A 478 -23.00 -36.02 -6.21
N ASP A 479 -24.26 -35.75 -5.90
CA ASP A 479 -25.20 -36.78 -5.42
C ASP A 479 -25.42 -37.91 -6.44
N GLN A 480 -25.43 -37.57 -7.72
CA GLN A 480 -25.70 -38.52 -8.80
C GLN A 480 -24.52 -39.47 -9.08
N SER A 481 -23.29 -39.05 -8.79
CA SER A 481 -22.08 -39.87 -9.02
C SER A 481 -21.52 -40.47 -7.73
N GLY A 482 -21.86 -39.89 -6.58
CA GLY A 482 -21.29 -40.24 -5.28
C GLY A 482 -19.85 -39.76 -5.07
N PHE A 483 -19.25 -39.04 -6.03
CA PHE A 483 -17.91 -38.50 -5.87
C PHE A 483 -17.88 -37.45 -4.76
N ARG A 484 -16.92 -37.59 -3.85
CA ARG A 484 -16.74 -36.73 -2.69
C ARG A 484 -15.41 -36.04 -2.71
N SER A 485 -15.40 -34.80 -2.22
CA SER A 485 -14.20 -34.04 -1.96
C SER A 485 -14.44 -33.12 -0.78
N GLY A 486 -13.39 -32.50 -0.29
CA GLY A 486 -13.43 -31.63 0.86
C GLY A 486 -12.08 -30.99 1.11
N ASN A 487 -12.02 -30.19 2.17
CA ASN A 487 -10.78 -29.61 2.64
C ASN A 487 -10.94 -29.15 4.10
N ILE A 488 -9.81 -28.96 4.78
CA ILE A 488 -9.73 -28.32 6.09
C ILE A 488 -8.87 -27.09 5.89
N LEU A 489 -9.37 -25.90 6.24
CA LEU A 489 -8.67 -24.63 6.06
C LEU A 489 -8.55 -23.88 7.38
N ASP A 490 -7.57 -22.99 7.47
CA ASP A 490 -7.34 -22.14 8.63
C ASP A 490 -7.60 -20.67 8.29
N LEU A 491 -8.70 -20.12 8.77
CA LEU A 491 -9.08 -18.73 8.50
C LEU A 491 -8.12 -17.70 9.11
N LYS A 492 -7.23 -18.13 10.02
CA LYS A 492 -6.19 -17.25 10.58
C LYS A 492 -5.07 -16.96 9.58
N ASN A 493 -4.85 -17.84 8.60
CA ASN A 493 -3.75 -17.75 7.65
C ASN A 493 -4.26 -17.63 6.20
N PRO A 494 -4.99 -16.55 5.86
CA PRO A 494 -5.47 -16.35 4.51
C PRO A 494 -4.34 -16.00 3.54
N PHE A 495 -4.48 -16.42 2.29
CA PHE A 495 -3.67 -15.96 1.17
C PHE A 495 -4.36 -14.77 0.49
N PHE A 496 -3.67 -13.63 0.39
CA PHE A 496 -4.17 -12.46 -0.32
C PHE A 496 -3.69 -12.49 -1.76
N SER A 497 -4.58 -12.82 -2.70
CA SER A 497 -4.25 -12.88 -4.14
C SER A 497 -4.15 -11.48 -4.79
N ILE A 498 -4.49 -10.44 -4.03
CA ILE A 498 -4.36 -9.04 -4.42
C ILE A 498 -3.20 -8.48 -3.60
N SER A 499 -2.16 -7.93 -4.24
CA SER A 499 -1.04 -7.37 -3.50
C SER A 499 -1.55 -6.26 -2.57
N GLU A 500 -1.09 -6.25 -1.31
CA GLU A 500 -1.44 -5.22 -0.31
C GLU A 500 -1.19 -3.78 -0.80
N GLU A 501 -0.41 -3.62 -1.88
CA GLU A 501 -0.17 -2.35 -2.57
C GLU A 501 -1.40 -1.79 -3.30
N TYR A 502 -2.36 -2.61 -3.75
CA TYR A 502 -3.59 -2.11 -4.40
C TYR A 502 -4.52 -1.39 -3.42
N PHE A 503 -4.47 -1.73 -2.12
CA PHE A 503 -5.28 -1.09 -1.07
C PHE A 503 -4.95 0.41 -0.94
N CYS A 504 -3.70 0.80 -1.21
CA CYS A 504 -3.27 2.19 -1.14
C CYS A 504 -3.62 2.99 -2.41
N PHE A 505 -3.72 2.34 -3.57
CA PHE A 505 -3.85 3.03 -4.87
C PHE A 505 -5.30 3.32 -5.29
N ILE A 506 -6.27 2.52 -4.87
CA ILE A 506 -7.66 2.65 -5.36
C ILE A 506 -8.54 3.50 -4.41
N SER A 507 -8.22 3.58 -3.11
CA SER A 507 -9.17 4.11 -2.12
C SER A 507 -8.98 5.58 -1.66
N SER A 508 -7.97 6.34 -2.10
CA SER A 508 -7.96 7.76 -1.70
C SER A 508 -7.22 8.71 -2.65
N LYS A 509 -7.86 9.86 -2.90
CA LYS A 509 -7.22 11.08 -3.42
C LYS A 509 -6.02 11.54 -2.55
N ASP A 510 -5.90 11.05 -1.31
CA ASP A 510 -4.86 11.46 -0.35
C ASP A 510 -3.64 10.51 -0.28
N SER A 511 -3.72 9.27 -0.78
CA SER A 511 -2.54 8.40 -0.94
C SER A 511 -1.63 8.96 -2.02
N CYS A 512 -2.20 9.60 -3.06
CA CYS A 512 -1.43 10.41 -3.99
C CYS A 512 -0.75 11.59 -3.28
N LYS A 513 -1.39 12.26 -2.30
CA LYS A 513 -0.73 13.31 -1.51
C LYS A 513 0.32 12.79 -0.54
N THR A 514 0.20 11.56 -0.05
CA THR A 514 1.17 10.96 0.88
C THR A 514 2.37 10.39 0.13
N ALA A 515 2.16 9.76 -1.02
CA ALA A 515 3.22 9.39 -1.97
C ALA A 515 3.89 10.64 -2.57
N PHE A 516 3.12 11.70 -2.85
CA PHE A 516 3.65 13.00 -3.26
C PHE A 516 4.41 13.69 -2.13
N LYS A 517 3.93 13.66 -0.87
CA LYS A 517 4.67 14.19 0.29
C LYS A 517 5.95 13.40 0.54
N LYS A 518 5.92 12.07 0.45
CA LYS A 518 7.10 11.21 0.59
C LYS A 518 8.09 11.43 -0.56
N ALA A 519 7.62 11.47 -1.80
CA ALA A 519 8.45 11.82 -2.96
C ALA A 519 8.98 13.26 -2.90
N LEU A 520 8.22 14.21 -2.34
CA LEU A 520 8.65 15.59 -2.11
C LEU A 520 9.71 15.66 -0.99
N LEU A 521 9.54 14.89 0.10
CA LEU A 521 10.53 14.73 1.19
C LEU A 521 11.81 14.07 0.66
N ASP A 522 11.70 13.01 -0.14
CA ASP A 522 12.82 12.32 -0.77
C ASP A 522 13.51 13.21 -1.83
N LEU A 523 12.76 14.05 -2.56
CA LEU A 523 13.31 15.08 -3.45
C LEU A 523 14.05 16.18 -2.67
N ILE A 524 13.49 16.64 -1.54
CA ILE A 524 14.12 17.63 -0.65
C ILE A 524 15.42 17.05 -0.04
N GLN A 525 15.45 15.75 0.22
CA GLN A 525 16.61 15.03 0.74
C GLN A 525 17.67 14.77 -0.33
N ALA A 526 17.27 14.51 -1.57
CA ALA A 526 18.17 14.41 -2.73
C ALA A 526 18.75 15.79 -3.15
N LEU A 527 17.98 16.87 -3.01
CA LEU A 527 18.43 18.27 -3.20
C LEU A 527 19.52 18.68 -2.20
N HIS A 528 19.49 18.14 -0.96
CA HIS A 528 20.52 18.40 0.05
C HIS A 528 21.88 17.76 -0.27
N VAL A 529 21.92 16.67 -1.04
CA VAL A 529 23.17 15.98 -1.40
C VAL A 529 23.92 16.70 -2.53
N MET A 530 23.23 17.50 -3.36
CA MET A 530 23.82 18.13 -4.55
C MET A 530 24.20 19.61 -4.42
N LEU A 531 23.85 20.31 -3.34
CA LEU A 531 24.26 21.71 -3.12
C LEU A 531 25.78 21.89 -2.82
N ALA A 532 26.61 20.88 -3.07
CA ALA A 532 28.04 20.87 -2.74
C ALA A 532 29.01 21.04 -3.92
N THR A 533 28.58 21.12 -5.18
CA THR A 533 29.53 21.28 -6.31
C THR A 533 29.00 22.21 -7.40
N GLY A 534 29.57 23.42 -7.47
CA GLY A 534 29.33 24.37 -8.55
C GLY A 534 30.49 24.42 -9.55
N ALA A 535 30.17 24.67 -10.82
CA ALA A 535 31.07 25.28 -11.79
C ALA A 535 30.28 26.00 -12.92
N ALA A 536 30.73 27.21 -13.28
CA ALA A 536 30.24 28.05 -14.38
C ALA A 536 31.09 27.79 -15.67
N VAL A 537 30.75 28.10 -16.93
CA VAL A 537 30.48 29.40 -17.63
C VAL A 537 30.12 29.10 -19.11
N THR A 538 29.62 30.11 -19.86
CA THR A 538 29.55 30.41 -21.35
C THR A 538 28.15 30.30 -22.01
N THR A 539 27.65 31.19 -22.89
CA THR A 539 28.03 32.52 -23.47
C THR A 539 26.76 33.23 -24.02
N ALA A 540 26.82 34.56 -24.17
CA ALA A 540 25.69 35.50 -24.26
C ALA A 540 24.63 35.37 -25.40
N LEU A 541 24.83 34.56 -26.46
CA LEU A 541 23.77 34.30 -27.46
C LEU A 541 22.83 33.16 -27.05
N ALA A 542 23.32 32.23 -26.21
CA ALA A 542 22.50 31.24 -25.53
C ALA A 542 21.66 31.87 -24.40
N GLN A 543 22.00 33.08 -23.95
CA GLN A 543 21.43 33.74 -22.78
C GLN A 543 19.95 34.10 -22.98
N VAL A 544 19.57 34.56 -24.18
CA VAL A 544 18.17 34.92 -24.51
C VAL A 544 17.26 33.69 -24.62
N ASP A 545 17.77 32.54 -25.10
CA ASP A 545 16.99 31.29 -25.13
C ASP A 545 16.94 30.67 -23.71
N ARG A 546 18.00 30.82 -22.90
CA ARG A 546 18.05 30.32 -21.51
C ARG A 546 17.12 31.10 -20.57
N GLU A 547 17.04 32.43 -20.69
CA GLU A 547 16.10 33.25 -19.92
C GLU A 547 14.65 32.85 -20.18
N LYS A 548 14.28 32.59 -21.44
CA LYS A 548 12.95 32.07 -21.78
C LYS A 548 12.70 30.69 -21.21
N ILE A 549 13.70 29.81 -21.20
CA ILE A 549 13.58 28.49 -20.57
C ILE A 549 13.34 28.61 -19.07
N TYR A 550 14.10 29.46 -18.36
CA TYR A 550 13.86 29.72 -16.93
C TYR A 550 12.48 30.33 -16.68
N GLN A 551 12.03 31.23 -17.56
CA GLN A 551 10.69 31.78 -17.49
C GLN A 551 9.62 30.68 -17.62
N TRP A 552 9.71 29.81 -18.63
CA TRP A 552 8.76 28.71 -18.77
C TRP A 552 8.83 27.71 -17.61
N ILE A 553 10.02 27.44 -17.06
CA ILE A 553 10.17 26.59 -15.88
C ILE A 553 9.43 27.20 -14.68
N ASN A 554 9.55 28.51 -14.45
CA ASN A 554 8.82 29.21 -13.40
C ASN A 554 7.30 29.18 -13.65
N GLU A 555 6.88 29.33 -14.91
CA GLU A 555 5.48 29.26 -15.35
C GLU A 555 4.85 27.87 -15.15
N LEU A 556 5.63 26.80 -14.93
CA LEU A 556 5.08 25.49 -14.56
C LEU A 556 4.41 25.49 -13.18
N SER A 557 4.81 26.39 -12.28
CA SER A 557 4.25 26.46 -10.92
C SER A 557 2.81 26.97 -10.93
N SER A 558 2.44 27.86 -11.86
CA SER A 558 1.08 28.41 -11.95
C SER A 558 0.17 27.57 -12.87
N PRO A 559 -1.00 27.12 -12.39
CA PRO A 559 -1.95 26.31 -13.18
C PRO A 559 -2.38 26.97 -14.51
N GLU A 560 -2.45 28.31 -14.56
CA GLU A 560 -2.90 29.08 -15.72
C GLU A 560 -1.86 29.10 -16.85
N THR A 561 -0.58 29.23 -16.51
CA THR A 561 0.52 29.31 -17.49
C THR A 561 1.13 27.95 -17.82
N ARG A 562 0.92 26.96 -16.95
CA ARG A 562 1.56 25.64 -17.02
C ARG A 562 1.35 24.92 -18.34
N GLU A 563 0.18 25.01 -18.95
CA GLU A 563 -0.08 24.30 -20.22
C GLU A 563 0.84 24.75 -21.35
N ASN A 564 0.99 26.07 -21.49
CA ASN A 564 1.85 26.66 -22.50
C ASN A 564 3.32 26.37 -22.20
N ALA A 565 3.72 26.49 -20.93
CA ALA A 565 5.07 26.16 -20.48
C ALA A 565 5.44 24.69 -20.76
N LEU A 566 4.54 23.73 -20.46
CA LEU A 566 4.73 22.32 -20.79
C LEU A 566 4.95 22.10 -22.28
N LEU A 567 4.15 22.77 -23.13
CA LEU A 567 4.24 22.65 -24.58
C LEU A 567 5.56 23.20 -25.13
N GLU A 568 5.98 24.38 -24.68
CA GLU A 568 7.21 25.00 -25.18
C GLU A 568 8.47 24.28 -24.66
N LEU A 569 8.50 23.88 -23.39
CA LEU A 569 9.60 23.10 -22.82
C LEU A 569 9.70 21.73 -23.48
N SER A 570 8.57 21.06 -23.77
CA SER A 570 8.60 19.73 -24.39
C SER A 570 9.17 19.76 -25.81
N LYS A 571 9.01 20.86 -26.55
CA LYS A 571 9.65 21.09 -27.86
C LYS A 571 11.16 21.28 -27.74
N LYS A 572 11.64 21.84 -26.63
CA LYS A 572 13.04 22.17 -26.39
C LYS A 572 13.88 21.04 -25.79
N ARG A 573 13.24 19.92 -25.40
CA ARG A 573 13.87 18.78 -24.71
C ARG A 573 15.08 18.14 -25.40
N GLU A 574 15.16 18.25 -26.73
CA GLU A 574 16.30 17.72 -27.52
C GLU A 574 17.32 18.81 -27.87
N SER A 575 16.90 20.07 -27.92
CA SER A 575 17.76 21.22 -28.28
C SER A 575 18.54 21.81 -27.11
N VAL A 576 18.12 21.53 -25.87
CA VAL A 576 18.71 22.11 -24.65
C VAL A 576 19.28 20.96 -23.80
N PRO A 577 20.61 20.74 -23.83
CA PRO A 577 21.24 19.63 -23.12
C PRO A 577 21.01 19.67 -21.60
N ASP A 578 21.11 20.86 -21.01
CA ASP A 578 20.98 21.07 -19.55
C ASP A 578 19.53 21.11 -19.07
N LEU A 579 18.54 20.86 -19.93
CA LEU A 579 17.13 21.01 -19.55
C LEU A 579 16.74 20.08 -18.39
N ALA A 580 17.25 18.85 -18.38
CA ALA A 580 16.95 17.90 -17.32
C ALA A 580 17.44 18.38 -15.94
N PRO A 581 18.72 18.77 -15.75
CA PRO A 581 19.17 19.43 -14.53
C PRO A 581 18.38 20.69 -14.18
N MET A 582 18.07 21.54 -15.16
CA MET A 582 17.28 22.76 -14.93
C MET A 582 15.88 22.45 -14.39
N LEU A 583 15.21 21.41 -14.91
CA LEU A 583 13.91 20.95 -14.43
C LEU A 583 13.98 20.29 -13.05
N TRP A 584 15.02 19.47 -12.81
CA TRP A 584 15.17 18.71 -11.58
C TRP A 584 15.51 19.60 -10.38
N HIS A 585 16.41 20.56 -10.57
CA HIS A 585 16.88 21.46 -9.50
C HIS A 585 16.00 22.69 -9.31
N SER A 586 15.02 22.92 -10.19
CA SER A 586 14.05 23.99 -10.01
C SER A 586 12.97 23.61 -9.00
N CYS A 587 12.77 24.47 -8.00
CA CYS A 587 11.81 24.25 -6.93
C CYS A 587 10.39 24.05 -7.49
N GLY A 588 9.68 23.03 -7.01
CA GLY A 588 8.28 22.76 -7.39
C GLY A 588 8.08 22.18 -8.80
N THR A 589 9.10 22.11 -9.64
CA THR A 589 8.95 21.70 -11.05
C THR A 589 8.54 20.22 -11.18
N ILE A 590 9.28 19.29 -10.54
CA ILE A 590 8.91 17.86 -10.56
C ILE A 590 7.54 17.63 -9.92
N ALA A 591 7.21 18.40 -8.89
CA ALA A 591 5.91 18.38 -8.22
C ALA A 591 4.78 18.78 -9.19
N ALA A 592 4.96 19.84 -9.98
CA ALA A 592 4.01 20.27 -11.01
C ALA A 592 3.84 19.21 -12.12
N LEU A 593 4.93 18.57 -12.57
CA LEU A 593 4.87 17.49 -13.56
C LEU A 593 4.09 16.27 -13.04
N LEU A 594 4.33 15.87 -11.79
CA LEU A 594 3.59 14.79 -11.13
C LEU A 594 2.11 15.14 -10.94
N GLN A 595 1.79 16.40 -10.66
CA GLN A 595 0.41 16.86 -10.55
C GLN A 595 -0.37 16.64 -11.86
N GLU A 596 0.24 16.93 -13.02
CA GLU A 596 -0.38 16.68 -14.33
C GLU A 596 -0.65 15.20 -14.60
N ILE A 597 0.22 14.31 -14.11
CA ILE A 597 0.04 12.86 -14.19
C ILE A 597 -1.14 12.40 -13.34
N VAL A 598 -1.15 12.79 -12.06
CA VAL A 598 -2.18 12.38 -11.10
C VAL A 598 -3.56 12.93 -11.47
N ASN A 599 -3.62 14.15 -12.02
CA ASN A 599 -4.87 14.80 -12.39
C ASN A 599 -5.70 14.01 -13.41
N ILE A 600 -5.08 13.16 -14.23
CA ILE A 600 -5.80 12.37 -15.24
C ILE A 600 -6.17 10.97 -14.76
N TYR A 601 -5.77 10.52 -13.57
CA TYR A 601 -6.12 9.20 -13.04
C TYR A 601 -7.63 8.92 -13.01
N PRO A 602 -8.50 9.86 -12.59
CA PRO A 602 -9.95 9.64 -12.61
C PRO A 602 -10.52 9.40 -14.02
N SER A 603 -9.82 9.84 -15.07
CA SER A 603 -10.23 9.68 -16.47
C SER A 603 -9.74 8.37 -17.10
N ILE A 604 -8.99 7.56 -16.34
CA ILE A 604 -8.50 6.25 -16.80
C ILE A 604 -9.58 5.18 -16.64
N ASN A 605 -10.30 5.20 -15.51
CA ASN A 605 -11.36 4.25 -15.20
C ASN A 605 -12.54 4.98 -14.51
N PRO A 606 -13.68 5.21 -15.20
CA PRO A 606 -13.98 4.82 -16.57
C PRO A 606 -13.12 5.55 -17.63
N PRO A 607 -12.92 4.99 -18.84
CA PRO A 607 -11.97 5.52 -19.82
C PRO A 607 -12.51 6.76 -20.57
N THR A 608 -12.54 7.91 -19.89
CA THR A 608 -13.12 9.18 -20.38
C THR A 608 -12.07 10.21 -20.82
N LEU A 609 -10.79 9.82 -20.89
CA LEU A 609 -9.68 10.71 -21.25
C LEU A 609 -9.86 11.37 -22.63
N THR A 610 -9.86 12.71 -22.64
CA THR A 610 -9.95 13.51 -23.86
C THR A 610 -8.59 13.67 -24.56
N ALA A 611 -8.60 14.01 -25.86
CA ALA A 611 -7.38 14.27 -26.61
C ALA A 611 -6.58 15.45 -26.04
N HIS A 612 -7.26 16.50 -25.56
CA HIS A 612 -6.63 17.66 -24.93
C HIS A 612 -5.89 17.26 -23.65
N GLN A 613 -6.55 16.54 -22.74
CA GLN A 613 -5.94 16.05 -21.50
C GLN A 613 -4.76 15.12 -21.76
N SER A 614 -4.90 14.20 -22.72
CA SER A 614 -3.82 13.30 -23.15
C SER A 614 -2.62 14.09 -23.68
N ASN A 615 -2.81 15.09 -24.54
CA ASN A 615 -1.71 15.90 -25.06
C ASN A 615 -0.98 16.67 -23.93
N ARG A 616 -1.73 17.26 -23.01
CA ARG A 616 -1.18 18.03 -21.89
C ARG A 616 -0.31 17.16 -20.97
N VAL A 617 -0.80 16.00 -20.53
CA VAL A 617 -0.01 15.08 -19.70
C VAL A 617 1.17 14.49 -20.48
N CYS A 618 1.02 14.21 -21.78
CA CYS A 618 2.12 13.71 -22.60
C CYS A 618 3.27 14.73 -22.73
N ASN A 619 2.97 16.04 -22.73
CA ASN A 619 4.02 17.06 -22.64
C ASN A 619 4.78 16.98 -21.31
N ALA A 620 4.11 16.75 -20.19
CA ALA A 620 4.76 16.53 -18.90
C ALA A 620 5.60 15.25 -18.89
N LEU A 621 5.09 14.15 -19.45
CA LEU A 621 5.81 12.89 -19.59
C LEU A 621 7.06 13.04 -20.47
N ALA A 622 7.01 13.86 -21.53
CA ALA A 622 8.17 14.13 -22.38
C ALA A 622 9.30 14.87 -21.61
N LEU A 623 8.94 15.73 -20.65
CA LEU A 623 9.91 16.36 -19.75
C LEU A 623 10.49 15.35 -18.75
N LEU A 624 9.65 14.47 -18.17
CA LEU A 624 10.16 13.38 -17.32
C LEU A 624 11.03 12.39 -18.09
N GLN A 625 10.76 12.17 -19.37
CA GLN A 625 11.63 11.37 -20.24
C GLN A 625 13.02 12.00 -20.38
N CYS A 626 13.09 13.34 -20.51
CA CYS A 626 14.35 14.08 -20.52
C CYS A 626 15.11 13.86 -19.20
N VAL A 627 14.44 14.05 -18.06
CA VAL A 627 14.99 13.82 -16.71
C VAL A 627 15.47 12.38 -16.51
N ALA A 628 14.71 11.38 -16.97
CA ALA A 628 15.07 9.98 -16.88
C ALA A 628 16.30 9.63 -17.75
N SER A 629 16.46 10.30 -18.90
CA SER A 629 17.56 10.03 -19.82
C SER A 629 18.90 10.64 -19.38
N HIS A 630 18.86 11.73 -18.60
CA HIS A 630 20.04 12.51 -18.26
C HIS A 630 20.84 11.90 -17.09
N PRO A 631 22.17 11.75 -17.18
CA PRO A 631 22.98 11.05 -16.18
C PRO A 631 22.92 11.67 -14.78
N GLU A 632 22.87 13.01 -14.68
CA GLU A 632 22.87 13.69 -13.37
C GLU A 632 21.56 13.53 -12.60
N THR A 633 20.43 13.36 -13.30
CA THR A 633 19.09 13.37 -12.67
C THR A 633 18.48 11.98 -12.55
N ARG A 634 19.00 11.00 -13.30
CA ARG A 634 18.41 9.66 -13.40
C ARG A 634 18.41 8.88 -12.11
N SER A 635 19.55 8.78 -11.41
CA SER A 635 19.60 8.03 -10.15
C SER A 635 18.68 8.64 -9.10
N ALA A 636 18.58 9.97 -9.05
CA ALA A 636 17.65 10.67 -8.18
C ALA A 636 16.18 10.44 -8.60
N PHE A 637 15.89 10.40 -9.90
CA PHE A 637 14.58 10.07 -10.46
C PHE A 637 14.13 8.63 -10.10
N LEU A 638 15.06 7.66 -10.12
CA LEU A 638 14.82 6.29 -9.67
C LEU A 638 14.61 6.20 -8.15
N ALA A 639 15.50 6.83 -7.37
CA ALA A 639 15.43 6.83 -5.92
C ALA A 639 14.12 7.46 -5.40
N ALA A 640 13.61 8.47 -6.10
CA ALA A 640 12.31 9.10 -5.82
C ALA A 640 11.10 8.26 -6.26
N HIS A 641 11.31 7.06 -6.81
CA HIS A 641 10.25 6.14 -7.27
C HIS A 641 9.26 6.76 -8.29
N ILE A 642 9.67 7.81 -9.00
CA ILE A 642 8.84 8.52 -9.98
C ILE A 642 8.32 7.60 -11.11
N PRO A 643 9.07 6.60 -11.62
CA PRO A 643 8.55 5.70 -12.66
C PRO A 643 7.24 5.00 -12.29
N LEU A 644 6.97 4.75 -11.00
CA LEU A 644 5.78 4.02 -10.55
C LEU A 644 4.48 4.78 -10.84
N PHE A 645 4.52 6.11 -10.89
CA PHE A 645 3.36 6.94 -11.25
C PHE A 645 2.89 6.71 -12.70
N LEU A 646 3.68 6.05 -13.53
CA LEU A 646 3.35 5.78 -14.92
C LEU A 646 2.63 4.45 -15.12
N TYR A 647 2.65 3.55 -14.13
CA TYR A 647 2.15 2.19 -14.27
C TYR A 647 0.63 2.15 -14.50
N PRO A 648 -0.19 2.99 -13.83
CA PRO A 648 -1.62 3.09 -14.16
C PRO A 648 -1.90 3.39 -15.64
N PHE A 649 -1.02 4.15 -16.31
CA PHE A 649 -1.15 4.42 -17.75
C PHE A 649 -0.88 3.18 -18.59
N LEU A 650 0.11 2.36 -18.20
CA LEU A 650 0.47 1.12 -18.88
C LEU A 650 -0.61 0.03 -18.72
N HIS A 651 -1.39 0.05 -17.64
CA HIS A 651 -2.51 -0.87 -17.43
C HIS A 651 -3.72 -0.58 -18.33
N THR A 652 -3.80 0.58 -18.98
CA THR A 652 -4.98 0.95 -19.76
C THR A 652 -5.20 0.03 -20.96
N VAL A 653 -6.45 -0.39 -21.16
CA VAL A 653 -6.86 -1.33 -22.23
C VAL A 653 -7.55 -0.64 -23.41
N SER A 654 -7.93 0.63 -23.25
CA SER A 654 -8.62 1.41 -24.29
C SER A 654 -7.71 1.66 -25.50
N LYS A 655 -8.21 1.31 -26.69
CA LYS A 655 -7.51 1.48 -27.97
C LYS A 655 -7.74 2.84 -28.63
N THR A 656 -8.39 3.79 -27.95
CA THR A 656 -8.60 5.11 -28.51
C THR A 656 -7.27 5.87 -28.60
N ARG A 657 -7.17 6.80 -29.56
CA ARG A 657 -5.95 7.57 -29.81
C ARG A 657 -5.38 8.25 -28.56
N PRO A 658 -6.18 8.89 -27.67
CA PRO A 658 -5.66 9.50 -26.44
C PRO A 658 -4.97 8.51 -25.50
N PHE A 659 -5.49 7.28 -25.38
CA PHE A 659 -4.95 6.25 -24.49
C PHE A 659 -3.72 5.55 -25.09
N GLU A 660 -3.72 5.29 -26.40
CA GLU A 660 -2.52 4.79 -27.09
C GLU A 660 -1.37 5.78 -27.01
N TYR A 661 -1.64 7.08 -27.20
CA TYR A 661 -0.63 8.13 -27.09
C TYR A 661 -0.07 8.26 -25.66
N LEU A 662 -0.94 8.17 -24.66
CA LEU A 662 -0.55 8.17 -23.24
C LEU A 662 0.36 6.97 -22.89
N ARG A 663 -0.04 5.76 -23.30
CA ARG A 663 0.74 4.54 -23.10
C ARG A 663 2.10 4.61 -23.78
N LEU A 664 2.13 5.03 -25.04
CA LEU A 664 3.37 5.14 -25.81
C LEU A 664 4.34 6.14 -25.17
N THR A 665 3.85 7.30 -24.73
CA THR A 665 4.69 8.32 -24.09
C THR A 665 5.23 7.84 -22.74
N SER A 666 4.41 7.10 -21.99
CA SER A 666 4.80 6.50 -20.70
C SER A 666 5.87 5.41 -20.86
N LEU A 667 5.70 4.53 -21.87
CA LEU A 667 6.74 3.59 -22.29
C LEU A 667 8.01 4.31 -22.77
N GLY A 668 7.88 5.51 -23.34
CA GLY A 668 9.02 6.34 -23.72
C GLY A 668 9.90 6.74 -22.53
N VAL A 669 9.30 7.05 -21.38
CA VAL A 669 10.04 7.34 -20.13
C VAL A 669 10.78 6.11 -19.63
N ILE A 670 10.11 4.96 -19.53
CA ILE A 670 10.75 3.70 -19.11
C ILE A 670 11.84 3.28 -20.11
N GLY A 671 11.55 3.44 -21.41
CA GLY A 671 12.48 3.20 -22.51
C GLY A 671 13.74 4.05 -22.42
N ALA A 672 13.64 5.30 -21.94
CA ALA A 672 14.78 6.16 -21.73
C ALA A 672 15.68 5.68 -20.58
N LEU A 673 15.11 5.15 -19.50
CA LEU A 673 15.86 4.56 -18.39
C LEU A 673 16.68 3.37 -18.85
N VAL A 674 16.04 2.38 -19.48
CA VAL A 674 16.71 1.12 -19.89
C VAL A 674 17.69 1.30 -21.06
N LYS A 675 17.63 2.43 -21.77
CA LYS A 675 18.56 2.74 -22.86
C LYS A 675 19.99 2.96 -22.34
N THR A 676 20.15 3.27 -21.06
CA THR A 676 21.41 3.68 -20.43
C THR A 676 22.31 2.49 -20.07
N ASP A 677 21.77 1.27 -20.11
CA ASP A 677 22.47 0.03 -19.78
C ASP A 677 23.03 -0.01 -18.34
N GLU A 678 22.45 0.77 -17.42
CA GLU A 678 22.82 0.77 -16.00
C GLU A 678 22.10 -0.33 -15.22
N GLN A 679 22.85 -1.11 -14.44
CA GLN A 679 22.31 -2.23 -13.66
C GLN A 679 21.32 -1.77 -12.58
N GLU A 680 21.51 -0.58 -12.00
CA GLU A 680 20.58 0.02 -11.02
C GLU A 680 19.17 0.15 -11.59
N VAL A 681 19.05 0.60 -12.85
CA VAL A 681 17.76 0.69 -13.57
C VAL A 681 17.12 -0.68 -13.69
N ILE A 682 17.89 -1.68 -14.12
CA ILE A 682 17.37 -3.04 -14.31
C ILE A 682 16.92 -3.63 -12.97
N ASN A 683 17.73 -3.50 -11.91
CA ASN A 683 17.37 -3.97 -10.58
C ASN A 683 16.07 -3.32 -10.08
N PHE A 684 15.93 -2.00 -10.22
CA PHE A 684 14.68 -1.30 -9.90
C PHE A 684 13.50 -1.90 -10.67
N LEU A 685 13.63 -2.07 -11.99
CA LEU A 685 12.58 -2.62 -12.85
C LEU A 685 12.24 -4.09 -12.57
N LEU A 686 13.19 -4.89 -12.08
CA LEU A 686 12.92 -6.28 -11.68
C LEU A 686 12.13 -6.38 -10.38
N THR A 687 12.20 -5.35 -9.51
CA THR A 687 11.39 -5.26 -8.29
C THR A 687 9.97 -4.78 -8.53
N THR A 688 9.59 -4.48 -9.78
CA THR A 688 8.29 -3.90 -10.14
C THR A 688 7.55 -4.74 -11.19
N GLU A 689 6.30 -4.38 -11.50
CA GLU A 689 5.44 -5.07 -12.48
C GLU A 689 5.74 -4.75 -13.96
N ILE A 690 6.90 -4.20 -14.32
CA ILE A 690 7.15 -3.76 -15.70
C ILE A 690 7.15 -4.91 -16.72
N ILE A 691 7.65 -6.10 -16.36
CA ILE A 691 7.73 -7.24 -17.29
C ILE A 691 6.33 -7.71 -17.69
N PRO A 692 5.40 -8.03 -16.75
CA PRO A 692 4.01 -8.34 -17.09
C PRO A 692 3.32 -7.24 -17.92
N LEU A 693 3.54 -5.97 -17.58
CA LEU A 693 2.99 -4.83 -18.31
C LEU A 693 3.49 -4.77 -19.76
N CYS A 694 4.80 -4.92 -19.97
CA CYS A 694 5.38 -4.97 -21.31
C CYS A 694 4.85 -6.15 -22.11
N LEU A 695 4.72 -7.35 -21.52
CA LEU A 695 4.19 -8.53 -22.20
C LEU A 695 2.73 -8.33 -22.65
N ARG A 696 1.88 -7.74 -21.81
CA ARG A 696 0.50 -7.39 -22.16
C ARG A 696 0.45 -6.41 -23.34
N ILE A 697 1.27 -5.36 -23.31
CA ILE A 697 1.33 -4.37 -24.40
C ILE A 697 1.90 -4.98 -25.69
N MET A 698 2.91 -5.86 -25.58
CA MET A 698 3.46 -6.63 -26.70
C MET A 698 2.42 -7.51 -27.38
N GLU A 699 1.44 -8.01 -26.63
CA GLU A 699 0.34 -8.83 -27.18
C GLU A 699 -0.72 -7.97 -27.88
N SER A 700 -1.24 -6.93 -27.21
CA SER A 700 -2.46 -6.24 -27.66
C SER A 700 -2.33 -4.77 -28.06
N GLY A 701 -1.14 -4.15 -27.93
CA GLY A 701 -0.90 -2.73 -28.22
C GLY A 701 -0.80 -2.38 -29.71
N SER A 702 -0.69 -1.08 -30.02
CA SER A 702 -0.31 -0.61 -31.36
C SER A 702 1.12 -1.02 -31.74
N GLU A 703 1.46 -1.01 -33.02
CA GLU A 703 2.80 -1.41 -33.50
C GLU A 703 3.94 -0.63 -32.81
N LEU A 704 3.75 0.67 -32.59
CA LEU A 704 4.71 1.52 -31.87
C LEU A 704 4.83 1.11 -30.41
N SER A 705 3.71 0.93 -29.70
CA SER A 705 3.71 0.49 -28.31
C SER A 705 4.34 -0.90 -28.15
N LYS A 706 4.04 -1.84 -29.05
CA LYS A 706 4.68 -3.16 -29.13
C LYS A 706 6.19 -3.02 -29.33
N THR A 707 6.63 -2.15 -30.22
CA THR A 707 8.06 -1.92 -30.49
C THR A 707 8.79 -1.41 -29.26
N VAL A 708 8.25 -0.42 -28.56
CA VAL A 708 8.90 0.14 -27.36
C VAL A 708 8.86 -0.85 -26.19
N ALA A 709 7.74 -1.54 -25.96
CA ALA A 709 7.64 -2.58 -24.92
C ALA A 709 8.61 -3.74 -25.17
N THR A 710 8.74 -4.19 -26.43
CA THR A 710 9.71 -5.23 -26.80
C THR A 710 11.15 -4.73 -26.63
N PHE A 711 11.43 -3.46 -26.93
CA PHE A 711 12.74 -2.86 -26.68
C PHE A 711 13.09 -2.83 -25.18
N ILE A 712 12.13 -2.51 -24.31
CA ILE A 712 12.32 -2.54 -22.86
C ILE A 712 12.61 -3.96 -22.38
N LEU A 713 11.79 -4.93 -22.79
CA LEU A 713 12.02 -6.35 -22.46
C LEU A 713 13.37 -6.84 -23.00
N GLN A 714 13.75 -6.43 -24.21
CA GLN A 714 15.05 -6.74 -24.78
C GLN A 714 16.17 -6.22 -23.88
N LYS A 715 16.11 -4.96 -23.43
CA LYS A 715 17.15 -4.38 -22.55
C LYS A 715 17.25 -5.12 -21.22
N ILE A 716 16.12 -5.50 -20.62
CA ILE A 716 16.10 -6.35 -19.42
C ILE A 716 16.77 -7.71 -19.69
N LEU A 717 16.47 -8.35 -20.82
CA LEU A 717 17.11 -9.62 -21.18
C LEU A 717 18.61 -9.50 -21.46
N LEU A 718 19.07 -8.36 -21.99
CA LEU A 718 20.50 -8.14 -22.26
C LEU A 718 21.33 -8.10 -20.98
N ASP A 719 20.75 -7.64 -19.87
CA ASP A 719 21.35 -7.71 -18.55
C ASP A 719 21.38 -9.15 -18.02
N ASP A 720 22.46 -9.54 -17.34
CA ASP A 720 22.60 -10.89 -16.79
C ASP A 720 21.61 -11.16 -15.64
N THR A 721 21.33 -10.16 -14.81
CA THR A 721 20.34 -10.25 -13.72
C THR A 721 18.93 -10.40 -14.29
N GLY A 722 18.61 -9.62 -15.32
CA GLY A 722 17.31 -9.71 -15.99
C GLY A 722 17.11 -11.02 -16.76
N LEU A 723 18.14 -11.52 -17.45
CA LEU A 723 18.10 -12.85 -18.06
C LEU A 723 17.92 -13.95 -16.99
N ALA A 724 18.68 -13.88 -15.90
CA ALA A 724 18.57 -14.83 -14.80
C ALA A 724 17.16 -14.81 -14.18
N TYR A 725 16.57 -13.64 -13.97
CA TYR A 725 15.22 -13.47 -13.44
C TYR A 725 14.14 -14.12 -14.32
N ILE A 726 14.21 -13.87 -15.65
CA ILE A 726 13.24 -14.42 -16.62
C ILE A 726 13.42 -15.93 -16.75
N CYS A 727 14.66 -16.42 -16.77
CA CYS A 727 14.97 -17.85 -16.89
C CYS A 727 15.00 -18.59 -15.55
N GLN A 728 14.69 -17.91 -14.44
CA GLN A 728 14.71 -18.49 -13.08
C GLN A 728 13.66 -19.60 -12.96
N THR A 729 12.46 -19.33 -13.48
CA THR A 729 11.34 -20.27 -13.49
C THR A 729 10.91 -20.56 -14.93
N TYR A 730 10.41 -21.78 -15.15
CA TYR A 730 9.89 -22.16 -16.46
C TYR A 730 8.70 -21.29 -16.87
N GLU A 731 7.83 -20.91 -15.92
CA GLU A 731 6.65 -20.07 -16.18
C GLU A 731 7.01 -18.68 -16.74
N ARG A 732 7.97 -17.98 -16.12
CA ARG A 732 8.40 -16.66 -16.59
C ARG A 732 9.00 -16.74 -17.99
N PHE A 733 9.86 -17.72 -18.23
CA PHE A 733 10.42 -17.98 -19.55
C PHE A 733 9.32 -18.33 -20.57
N SER A 734 8.43 -19.26 -20.22
CA SER A 734 7.37 -19.77 -21.10
C SER A 734 6.41 -18.67 -21.51
N HIS A 735 6.03 -17.79 -20.57
CA HIS A 735 5.18 -16.65 -20.86
C HIS A 735 5.87 -15.69 -21.84
N VAL A 736 7.14 -15.33 -21.61
CA VAL A 736 7.92 -14.49 -22.54
C VAL A 736 8.02 -15.14 -23.92
N ALA A 737 8.38 -16.43 -23.99
CA ALA A 737 8.52 -17.18 -25.24
C ALA A 737 7.19 -17.28 -25.99
N MET A 738 6.08 -17.51 -25.30
CA MET A 738 4.74 -17.58 -25.88
C MET A 738 4.35 -16.24 -26.53
N ILE A 739 4.53 -15.12 -25.84
CA ILE A 739 4.20 -13.80 -26.39
C ILE A 739 5.10 -13.46 -27.58
N LEU A 740 6.41 -13.71 -27.49
CA LEU A 740 7.32 -13.56 -28.62
C LEU A 740 6.90 -14.45 -29.81
N GLY A 741 6.42 -15.67 -29.56
CA GLY A 741 5.91 -16.57 -30.59
C GLY A 741 4.67 -16.02 -31.30
N LYS A 742 3.69 -15.54 -30.52
CA LYS A 742 2.51 -14.85 -31.06
C LYS A 742 2.90 -13.64 -31.92
N MET A 743 3.89 -12.87 -31.49
CA MET A 743 4.40 -11.73 -32.26
C MET A 743 5.04 -12.14 -33.58
N VAL A 744 5.81 -13.23 -33.61
CA VAL A 744 6.39 -13.75 -34.87
C VAL A 744 5.30 -14.14 -35.86
N LEU A 745 4.26 -14.85 -35.39
CA LEU A 745 3.11 -15.24 -36.21
C LEU A 745 2.32 -14.02 -36.74
N GLN A 746 2.28 -12.93 -35.97
CA GLN A 746 1.69 -11.69 -36.45
C GLN A 746 2.60 -11.02 -37.50
N LEU A 747 3.91 -10.96 -37.25
CA LEU A 747 4.89 -10.35 -38.15
C LEU A 747 4.99 -11.05 -39.51
N SER A 748 4.70 -12.35 -39.58
CA SER A 748 4.64 -13.05 -40.87
C SER A 748 3.46 -12.63 -41.74
N LYS A 749 2.41 -12.07 -41.13
CA LYS A 749 1.22 -11.53 -41.84
C LYS A 749 1.37 -10.04 -42.12
N GLU A 750 1.85 -9.28 -41.13
CA GLU A 750 2.04 -7.83 -41.19
C GLU A 750 3.50 -7.49 -40.84
N PRO A 751 4.39 -7.41 -41.85
CA PRO A 751 5.81 -7.28 -41.60
C PRO A 751 6.21 -5.91 -41.01
N SER A 752 6.97 -5.94 -39.92
CA SER A 752 7.65 -4.77 -39.36
C SER A 752 9.10 -5.09 -39.05
N ALA A 753 10.02 -4.53 -39.84
CA ALA A 753 11.45 -4.79 -39.68
C ALA A 753 11.97 -4.33 -38.31
N ARG A 754 11.44 -3.21 -37.79
CA ARG A 754 11.84 -2.65 -36.50
C ARG A 754 11.42 -3.55 -35.33
N LEU A 755 10.17 -4.03 -35.34
CA LEU A 755 9.68 -4.92 -34.31
C LEU A 755 10.37 -6.29 -34.36
N LEU A 756 10.53 -6.85 -35.56
CA LEU A 756 11.20 -8.12 -35.79
C LEU A 756 12.65 -8.11 -35.25
N LYS A 757 13.38 -7.01 -35.45
CA LYS A 757 14.74 -6.84 -34.92
C LYS A 757 14.81 -7.03 -33.39
N HIS A 758 13.86 -6.44 -32.64
CA HIS A 758 13.80 -6.59 -31.19
C HIS A 758 13.41 -8.01 -30.78
N VAL A 759 12.42 -8.60 -31.45
CA VAL A 759 11.98 -9.99 -31.20
C VAL A 759 13.12 -10.99 -31.41
N VAL A 760 13.85 -10.89 -32.53
CA VAL A 760 15.01 -11.75 -32.81
C VAL A 760 16.09 -11.57 -31.74
N ARG A 761 16.33 -10.33 -31.29
CA ARG A 761 17.33 -10.06 -30.27
C ARG A 761 16.97 -10.64 -28.90
N CYS A 762 15.68 -10.65 -28.53
CA CYS A 762 15.18 -11.32 -27.34
C CYS A 762 15.41 -12.83 -27.41
N TYR A 763 15.03 -13.49 -28.50
CA TYR A 763 15.26 -14.93 -28.67
C TYR A 763 16.74 -15.30 -28.64
N LEU A 764 17.58 -14.53 -29.34
CA LEU A 764 19.04 -14.73 -29.30
C LEU A 764 19.54 -14.68 -27.86
N ARG A 765 19.10 -13.69 -27.08
CA ARG A 765 19.55 -13.56 -25.69
C ARG A 765 19.01 -14.67 -24.78
N LEU A 766 17.77 -15.09 -24.96
CA LEU A 766 17.22 -16.25 -24.25
C LEU A 766 18.01 -17.53 -24.54
N SER A 767 18.53 -17.69 -25.77
CA SER A 767 19.33 -18.85 -26.15
C SER A 767 20.68 -18.94 -25.42
N ASP A 768 21.16 -17.85 -24.80
CA ASP A 768 22.40 -17.89 -24.01
C ASP A 768 22.22 -18.72 -22.73
N ASN A 769 21.02 -18.73 -22.14
CA ASN A 769 20.69 -19.57 -20.98
C ASN A 769 20.45 -21.03 -21.40
N SER A 770 21.15 -21.99 -20.77
CA SER A 770 21.10 -23.41 -21.16
C SER A 770 19.70 -24.04 -21.08
N ARG A 771 18.93 -23.72 -20.03
CA ARG A 771 17.57 -24.26 -19.85
C ARG A 771 16.60 -23.68 -20.87
N ALA A 772 16.65 -22.36 -21.06
CA ALA A 772 15.83 -21.68 -22.07
C ALA A 772 16.18 -22.16 -23.49
N ARG A 773 17.46 -22.39 -23.78
CA ARG A 773 17.94 -22.93 -25.06
C ARG A 773 17.32 -24.29 -25.38
N GLU A 774 17.26 -25.20 -24.41
CA GLU A 774 16.62 -26.51 -24.59
C GLU A 774 15.14 -26.37 -24.93
N ALA A 775 14.41 -25.55 -24.17
CA ALA A 775 12.99 -25.32 -24.43
C ALA A 775 12.75 -24.64 -25.80
N LEU A 776 13.60 -23.68 -26.17
CA LEU A 776 13.52 -23.00 -27.48
C LEU A 776 13.73 -23.96 -28.66
N ARG A 777 14.48 -25.07 -28.52
CA ARG A 777 14.56 -26.07 -29.60
C ARG A 777 13.20 -26.67 -29.94
N GLN A 778 12.30 -26.76 -28.97
CA GLN A 778 10.97 -27.35 -29.12
C GLN A 778 9.91 -26.30 -29.51
N CYS A 779 10.05 -25.05 -29.06
CA CYS A 779 9.00 -24.03 -29.22
C CYS A 779 9.36 -22.82 -30.10
N LEU A 780 10.57 -22.74 -30.68
CA LEU A 780 10.91 -21.64 -31.59
C LEU A 780 10.01 -21.67 -32.84
N PRO A 781 9.33 -20.55 -33.19
CA PRO A 781 8.47 -20.48 -34.37
C PRO A 781 9.21 -20.80 -35.68
N ASP A 782 8.57 -21.55 -36.57
CA ASP A 782 9.20 -22.00 -37.83
C ASP A 782 9.49 -20.86 -38.80
N GLN A 783 8.74 -19.75 -38.72
CA GLN A 783 8.98 -18.54 -39.53
C GLN A 783 10.34 -17.90 -39.24
N LEU A 784 10.95 -18.17 -38.08
CA LEU A 784 12.32 -17.76 -37.77
C LEU A 784 13.38 -18.74 -38.27
N LYS A 785 12.99 -19.95 -38.68
CA LYS A 785 13.88 -21.00 -39.20
C LYS A 785 13.90 -21.04 -40.73
N ASP A 786 12.82 -20.60 -41.37
CA ASP A 786 12.65 -20.63 -42.82
C ASP A 786 12.97 -19.28 -43.49
N THR A 787 12.58 -19.14 -44.77
CA THR A 787 12.82 -17.92 -45.56
C THR A 787 11.74 -16.84 -45.41
N THR A 788 10.79 -16.99 -44.48
CA THR A 788 9.63 -16.08 -44.31
C THR A 788 10.05 -14.61 -44.21
N PHE A 789 11.09 -14.32 -43.42
CA PHE A 789 11.57 -12.94 -43.21
C PHE A 789 12.72 -12.51 -44.12
N ALA A 790 13.09 -13.31 -45.13
CA ALA A 790 14.26 -13.03 -45.99
C ALA A 790 14.15 -11.68 -46.71
N GLN A 791 12.96 -11.34 -47.19
CA GLN A 791 12.69 -10.06 -47.87
C GLN A 791 12.67 -8.87 -46.90
N VAL A 792 12.06 -9.04 -45.73
CA VAL A 792 11.97 -8.00 -44.69
C VAL A 792 13.36 -7.64 -44.16
N LEU A 793 14.25 -8.63 -44.08
CA LEU A 793 15.61 -8.46 -43.57
C LEU A 793 16.65 -8.18 -44.68
N LYS A 794 16.23 -7.93 -45.93
CA LYS A 794 17.16 -7.80 -47.07
C LYS A 794 18.34 -6.87 -46.78
N ASP A 795 18.05 -5.71 -46.18
CA ASP A 795 19.04 -4.66 -45.92
C ASP A 795 19.51 -4.61 -44.44
N ASP A 796 18.91 -5.40 -43.54
CA ASP A 796 19.33 -5.48 -42.12
C ASP A 796 20.31 -6.65 -41.90
N THR A 797 21.57 -6.40 -42.24
CA THR A 797 22.66 -7.38 -42.06
C THR A 797 22.89 -7.76 -40.60
N THR A 798 22.53 -6.91 -39.63
CA THR A 798 22.75 -7.17 -38.20
C THR A 798 21.75 -8.21 -37.70
N THR A 799 20.46 -7.99 -37.99
CA THR A 799 19.40 -8.92 -37.59
C THR A 799 19.54 -10.27 -38.29
N LYS A 800 19.99 -10.30 -39.55
CA LYS A 800 20.37 -11.54 -40.25
C LYS A 800 21.43 -12.35 -39.50
N ARG A 801 22.50 -11.69 -39.03
CA ARG A 801 23.56 -12.35 -38.24
C ARG A 801 23.01 -12.86 -36.90
N TRP A 802 22.16 -12.09 -36.23
CA TRP A 802 21.54 -12.53 -34.98
C TRP A 802 20.64 -13.75 -35.15
N LEU A 803 19.85 -13.78 -36.23
CA LEU A 803 19.00 -14.93 -36.55
C LEU A 803 19.85 -16.18 -36.86
N ALA A 804 20.90 -16.03 -37.67
CA ALA A 804 21.84 -17.12 -37.95
C ALA A 804 22.53 -17.64 -36.67
N GLN A 805 22.93 -16.74 -35.77
CA GLN A 805 23.53 -17.11 -34.49
C GLN A 805 22.54 -17.81 -33.56
N LEU A 806 21.28 -17.36 -33.51
CA LEU A 806 20.22 -18.02 -32.76
C LEU A 806 20.03 -19.46 -33.23
N VAL A 807 19.91 -19.68 -34.55
CA VAL A 807 19.77 -21.02 -35.13
C VAL A 807 21.00 -21.87 -34.81
N LYS A 808 22.20 -21.30 -34.90
CA LYS A 808 23.45 -21.99 -34.53
C LYS A 808 23.48 -22.38 -33.04
N ASN A 809 23.10 -21.48 -32.13
CA ASN A 809 23.05 -21.75 -30.69
C ASN A 809 22.12 -22.93 -30.38
N LEU A 810 21.03 -23.07 -31.12
CA LEU A 810 20.07 -24.17 -30.95
C LEU A 810 20.56 -25.49 -31.55
N GLN A 811 21.47 -25.46 -32.53
CA GLN A 811 22.11 -26.64 -33.12
C GLN A 811 23.29 -27.15 -32.27
N GLU A 812 24.00 -26.27 -31.58
CA GLU A 812 25.09 -26.64 -30.67
C GLU A 812 24.54 -27.40 -29.44
N GLY A 813 25.01 -28.64 -29.24
CA GLY A 813 24.64 -29.50 -28.10
C GLY A 813 23.75 -30.70 -28.40
N GLN A 814 23.41 -31.01 -29.65
CA GLN A 814 22.88 -32.34 -29.99
C GLN A 814 23.97 -33.39 -29.82
N VAL A 815 23.98 -34.13 -28.70
CA VAL A 815 24.74 -35.38 -28.61
C VAL A 815 24.05 -36.36 -29.54
N THR A 816 24.65 -36.56 -30.71
CA THR A 816 24.25 -37.59 -31.65
C THR A 816 25.13 -38.81 -31.43
N ASP A 817 24.52 -39.99 -31.41
CA ASP A 817 25.24 -41.27 -31.57
C ASP A 817 26.00 -41.23 -32.93
N PRO A 818 27.12 -41.97 -33.12
CA PRO A 818 27.79 -42.13 -34.42
C PRO A 818 26.89 -42.46 -35.64
N ARG A 819 25.62 -42.79 -35.44
CA ARG A 819 24.57 -42.96 -36.46
C ARG A 819 23.70 -41.72 -36.75
N GLY A 820 23.97 -40.57 -36.11
CA GLY A 820 23.25 -39.30 -36.34
C GLY A 820 21.89 -39.18 -35.64
N ILE A 821 21.62 -40.02 -34.63
CA ILE A 821 20.34 -40.03 -33.90
C ILE A 821 20.46 -39.19 -32.63
N PRO A 822 19.55 -38.23 -32.37
CA PRO A 822 19.54 -37.45 -31.13
C PRO A 822 19.32 -38.34 -29.90
N LEU A 823 20.19 -38.26 -28.90
CA LEU A 823 19.98 -38.94 -27.62
C LEU A 823 18.98 -38.16 -26.74
N PRO A 824 18.10 -38.85 -25.99
CA PRO A 824 17.17 -38.20 -25.08
C PRO A 824 17.91 -37.52 -23.90
N PRO A 825 17.37 -36.43 -23.34
CA PRO A 825 18.02 -35.67 -22.28
C PRO A 825 18.17 -36.51 -20.99
N GLN A 826 19.32 -36.36 -20.30
CA GLN A 826 19.57 -36.91 -18.96
C GLN A 826 18.97 -36.03 -17.87
#